data_AF-A0A7V7T335-F1
#
_entry.id   AF-A0A7V7T335-F1
#
_cell.length_a   1.000
_cell.length_b   1.000
_cell.length_c   1.000
_cell.angle_alpha   90.00
_cell.angle_beta   90.00
_cell.angle_gamma   90.00
#
_symmetry.space_group_name_H-M   'P 1'
#
loop_
_entity.id
_entity.type
_entity.pdbx_description
1 polymer ?
#
loop_
_entity_poly.entity_id
_entity_poly.type
_entity_poly.pdbx_seq_one_letter_code
_entity_poly.pdbx_strand_id
1 'polypeptide(L)'
;MVLRIYKQAPKTGDVFLRSKAMKNLIILMMTVMSLPAAAFSFWPGGAAPCNTTLQACIDGSPDGEYIEIRTSNTINEDIFANKPVSLVAGNGYKPVFSAGNDVFIYANGAYTVRVKGLTLLDGYIEVVGVGASHNIYVTHNNVTRLNANLGAIRAYSTSNDDINYDVSFNEVYIDYISSPTSDFGGISVYKTVNTGQMTGRIYGNKVTAVGIESRGIMLDERVGGGIDMNIIGNEVYGATQGGVHVLSQHNNSDIHVKIGSNAFYRYGTFYFPSGVHIEALDGAIEAEIVNNSMIESRYGVDIIEVPGAMVDAYVYNNLVAYGGTGFYFPAAATVTHDYNLVYDVTSNTGYTPGPNALSVNPQIVGLQNARLRPGSPAIDSAASLALLALGSSPFVDADGGIRMKKKGSGAALLDIGAYESGDVFYTHVNNNISSSHISSLDHPDLNGDSGADEIHITSNYSFQGAFGPYNNDNEGIYYTGGKWRIFNEGLIDIADKAAFNVVKFGATTNTFEHEVTAAGNNYTTINNSGLDGASLRILQVTQHYTGTYNDHPPGVWYGFGKWHISNFDLVNIPNGANYNVYYQEPSKSAWEHVASAANITANWTVLDNPIINDVPCAQVHVTQSASQGVFNAHPIGVWYSGGHWNIYNQDLATMPVDAAFHVVVSPEQVAACSDIIFKDGFD
;
A
#
# COMPACT_ATOMS: atom_id res chain seq x y z
N MET A 1 46.05 55.65 35.92
CA MET A 1 44.68 56.16 36.15
C MET A 1 43.93 55.08 36.93
N VAL A 2 43.53 55.19 38.21
CA VAL A 2 42.96 56.34 38.98
C VAL A 2 41.60 56.72 38.38
N LEU A 3 40.42 56.60 39.05
CA LEU A 3 40.04 56.26 40.45
C LEU A 3 38.60 55.63 40.41
N ARG A 4 38.27 54.47 41.01
CA ARG A 4 37.73 54.15 42.37
C ARG A 4 36.33 54.72 42.76
N ILE A 5 35.67 54.00 43.72
CA ILE A 5 34.42 54.27 44.50
C ILE A 5 33.11 53.82 43.80
N TYR A 6 32.09 53.18 44.40
CA TYR A 6 31.84 52.30 45.61
C TYR A 6 30.54 51.48 45.32
N LYS A 7 30.14 50.33 45.93
CA LYS A 7 30.23 49.66 47.25
C LYS A 7 29.07 49.94 48.25
N GLN A 8 28.03 49.08 48.29
CA GLN A 8 27.20 48.82 49.50
C GLN A 8 26.37 47.50 49.43
N ALA A 9 25.98 46.96 50.60
CA ALA A 9 25.16 45.77 50.90
C ALA A 9 24.96 45.68 52.45
N PRO A 10 24.23 44.72 53.08
CA PRO A 10 23.16 43.79 52.67
C PRO A 10 21.94 43.82 53.66
N LYS A 11 21.16 42.71 53.77
CA LYS A 11 20.20 42.30 54.86
C LYS A 11 18.74 42.83 54.75
N THR A 12 17.68 42.16 55.23
CA THR A 12 17.50 40.84 55.94
C THR A 12 16.07 40.28 55.85
N GLY A 13 15.92 38.94 55.85
CA GLY A 13 14.75 38.19 56.38
C GLY A 13 13.49 38.04 55.49
N ASP A 14 12.64 37.00 55.67
CA ASP A 14 12.89 35.71 56.35
C ASP A 14 11.81 34.63 56.01
N VAL A 15 12.15 33.35 56.27
CA VAL A 15 11.27 32.16 56.48
C VAL A 15 10.24 31.71 55.40
N PHE A 16 10.56 30.59 54.75
CA PHE A 16 9.73 29.44 54.29
C PHE A 16 8.37 29.61 53.56
N LEU A 17 8.28 28.97 52.38
CA LEU A 17 7.26 27.96 52.06
C LEU A 17 7.77 26.96 51.00
N ARG A 18 7.18 25.76 50.89
CA ARG A 18 7.59 24.71 49.93
C ARG A 18 6.76 24.78 48.64
N SER A 19 7.39 24.64 47.47
CA SER A 19 6.70 24.22 46.24
C SER A 19 7.63 23.45 45.29
N LYS A 20 7.02 22.74 44.33
CA LYS A 20 7.63 21.67 43.51
C LYS A 20 8.43 22.19 42.31
N ALA A 21 9.38 21.37 41.87
CA ALA A 21 9.79 21.14 40.48
C ALA A 21 10.06 22.36 39.57
N MET A 22 11.35 22.65 39.34
CA MET A 22 11.79 23.03 38.00
C MET A 22 11.63 21.80 37.08
N LYS A 23 10.57 21.74 36.27
CA LYS A 23 10.56 20.87 35.08
C LYS A 23 11.48 21.52 34.03
N ASN A 24 12.25 20.70 33.31
CA ASN A 24 13.17 21.18 32.29
C ASN A 24 12.39 21.77 31.10
N LEU A 25 12.41 23.11 30.96
CA LEU A 25 11.96 23.76 29.73
C LEU A 25 13.07 23.65 28.68
N ILE A 26 13.23 22.47 28.09
CA ILE A 26 13.99 22.33 26.84
C ILE A 26 13.13 22.98 25.77
N ILE A 27 13.49 24.21 25.39
CA ILE A 27 13.03 24.82 24.15
C ILE A 27 13.51 23.89 23.04
N LEU A 28 12.56 23.22 22.37
CA LEU A 28 12.84 22.43 21.18
C LEU A 28 13.25 23.39 20.06
N MET A 29 14.52 23.79 20.08
CA MET A 29 15.13 24.58 19.03
C MET A 29 15.32 23.64 17.84
N MET A 30 14.24 23.44 17.08
CA MET A 30 14.28 22.78 15.79
C MET A 30 15.30 23.53 14.93
N THR A 31 16.51 22.99 14.84
CA THR A 31 17.32 23.14 13.65
C THR A 31 16.51 22.48 12.55
N VAL A 32 15.69 23.28 11.86
CA VAL A 32 15.19 22.97 10.53
C VAL A 32 16.44 22.68 9.72
N MET A 33 16.77 21.41 9.57
CA MET A 33 17.66 20.98 8.52
C MET A 33 16.91 21.28 7.24
N SER A 34 17.18 22.46 6.69
CA SER A 34 16.90 22.74 5.30
C SER A 34 17.79 21.81 4.47
N LEU A 35 17.32 20.57 4.33
CA LEU A 35 17.23 19.97 3.02
C LEU A 35 16.85 21.08 2.03
N PRO A 36 17.45 21.14 0.83
CA PRO A 36 16.91 22.01 -0.19
C PRO A 36 15.48 21.56 -0.45
N ALA A 37 14.51 22.29 0.13
CA ALA A 37 13.13 22.18 -0.29
C ALA A 37 13.16 22.52 -1.78
N ALA A 38 12.87 21.54 -2.63
CA ALA A 38 12.53 21.81 -4.02
C ALA A 38 11.50 22.94 -4.00
N ALA A 39 11.66 23.95 -4.87
CA ALA A 39 10.75 25.07 -4.82
C ALA A 39 9.33 24.53 -5.02
N PHE A 40 8.45 24.92 -4.11
CA PHE A 40 7.16 24.27 -4.00
C PHE A 40 6.13 25.09 -4.76
N SER A 41 6.15 24.90 -6.09
CA SER A 41 5.11 25.42 -6.96
C SER A 41 3.80 24.65 -6.70
N PHE A 42 2.69 25.37 -6.72
CA PHE A 42 1.37 24.74 -6.70
C PHE A 42 0.45 25.44 -7.70
N TRP A 43 -0.46 24.67 -8.30
CA TRP A 43 -1.42 25.17 -9.27
C TRP A 43 -2.80 24.53 -9.02
N PRO A 44 -3.91 25.27 -9.16
CA PRO A 44 -4.01 26.69 -9.48
C PRO A 44 -3.68 27.60 -8.28
N GLY A 45 -3.41 28.88 -8.59
CA GLY A 45 -3.32 29.94 -7.58
C GLY A 45 -1.95 30.13 -6.94
N GLY A 46 -0.90 29.48 -7.45
CA GLY A 46 0.48 29.75 -7.03
C GLY A 46 0.99 31.13 -7.47
N ALA A 47 2.27 31.41 -7.20
CA ALA A 47 2.94 32.58 -7.76
C ALA A 47 2.99 32.49 -9.30
N ALA A 48 3.00 33.63 -10.00
CA ALA A 48 3.05 33.63 -11.46
C ALA A 48 4.32 32.95 -11.98
N PRO A 49 4.23 32.04 -12.98
CA PRO A 49 3.08 31.80 -13.86
C PRO A 49 2.01 30.79 -13.38
N CYS A 50 2.21 30.10 -12.25
CA CYS A 50 1.28 29.12 -11.67
C CYS A 50 -0.06 29.72 -11.14
N ASN A 51 -0.31 31.00 -11.41
CA ASN A 51 -1.62 31.64 -11.28
C ASN A 51 -2.48 31.57 -12.55
N THR A 52 -2.03 30.88 -13.61
CA THR A 52 -2.73 30.75 -14.90
C THR A 52 -3.11 29.30 -15.22
N THR A 53 -2.49 28.66 -16.21
CA THR A 53 -2.78 27.28 -16.65
C THR A 53 -1.73 26.30 -16.10
N LEU A 54 -2.00 24.99 -16.14
CA LEU A 54 -1.04 23.99 -15.66
C LEU A 54 0.20 23.95 -16.56
N GLN A 55 0.04 23.99 -17.88
CA GLN A 55 1.17 24.07 -18.81
C GLN A 55 2.00 25.34 -18.58
N ALA A 56 1.37 26.49 -18.34
CA ALA A 56 2.09 27.73 -18.04
C ALA A 56 2.86 27.69 -16.71
N CYS A 57 2.35 26.97 -15.70
CA CYS A 57 3.08 26.67 -14.48
C CYS A 57 4.33 25.82 -14.78
N ILE A 58 4.13 24.70 -15.48
CA ILE A 58 5.20 23.80 -15.93
C ILE A 58 6.28 24.57 -16.69
N ASP A 59 5.92 25.32 -17.72
CA ASP A 59 6.87 26.06 -18.58
C ASP A 59 7.77 27.01 -17.79
N GLY A 60 7.23 27.70 -16.79
CA GLY A 60 7.97 28.66 -15.96
C GLY A 60 8.75 28.07 -14.77
N SER A 61 8.43 26.85 -14.34
CA SER A 61 9.13 26.17 -13.24
C SER A 61 10.58 25.79 -13.61
N PRO A 62 11.51 25.67 -12.64
CA PRO A 62 12.87 25.17 -12.90
C PRO A 62 12.89 23.65 -13.20
N ASP A 63 14.01 23.17 -13.73
CA ASP A 63 14.25 21.74 -13.94
C ASP A 63 14.31 21.01 -12.59
N GLY A 64 13.49 19.97 -12.44
CA GLY A 64 13.34 19.20 -11.20
C GLY A 64 12.27 19.72 -10.22
N GLU A 65 11.48 20.72 -10.59
CA GLU A 65 10.43 21.28 -9.74
C GLU A 65 9.39 20.23 -9.31
N TYR A 66 8.86 20.39 -8.10
CA TYR A 66 7.67 19.70 -7.63
C TYR A 66 6.45 20.62 -7.74
N ILE A 67 5.48 20.27 -8.58
CA ILE A 67 4.23 21.01 -8.75
C ILE A 67 3.09 20.23 -8.06
N GLU A 68 2.52 20.81 -7.00
CA GLU A 68 1.31 20.29 -6.36
C GLU A 68 0.06 20.78 -7.10
N ILE A 69 -0.76 19.84 -7.56
CA ILE A 69 -2.01 20.12 -8.28
C ILE A 69 -3.18 20.14 -7.29
N ARG A 70 -3.60 21.36 -6.93
CA ARG A 70 -4.62 21.69 -5.91
C ARG A 70 -6.00 21.95 -6.53
N THR A 71 -6.46 21.06 -7.40
CA THR A 71 -7.80 21.16 -8.01
C THR A 71 -8.46 19.79 -8.14
N SER A 72 -9.78 19.79 -7.94
CA SER A 72 -10.68 18.68 -8.31
C SER A 72 -11.67 19.08 -9.43
N ASN A 73 -11.48 20.26 -10.02
CA ASN A 73 -12.15 20.67 -11.26
C ASN A 73 -11.39 20.10 -12.47
N THR A 74 -12.10 19.88 -13.58
CA THR A 74 -11.53 19.33 -14.81
C THR A 74 -10.45 20.23 -15.41
N ILE A 75 -9.32 19.62 -15.77
CA ILE A 75 -8.18 20.21 -16.46
C ILE A 75 -8.36 19.94 -17.95
N ASN A 76 -8.40 20.99 -18.78
CA ASN A 76 -8.63 20.88 -20.22
C ASN A 76 -7.39 21.39 -20.99
N GLU A 77 -6.26 20.74 -20.71
CA GLU A 77 -4.94 21.02 -21.29
C GLU A 77 -4.25 19.68 -21.58
N ASP A 78 -3.76 19.50 -22.80
CA ASP A 78 -2.67 18.55 -23.07
C ASP A 78 -1.40 19.05 -22.38
N ILE A 79 -0.70 18.17 -21.69
CA ILE A 79 0.51 18.51 -20.93
C ILE A 79 1.76 17.98 -21.63
N PHE A 80 2.67 18.89 -21.98
CA PHE A 80 3.95 18.57 -22.60
C PHE A 80 5.11 19.24 -21.85
N ALA A 81 5.82 18.47 -21.04
CA ALA A 81 7.00 18.94 -20.31
C ALA A 81 8.29 18.46 -21.01
N ASN A 82 8.93 19.34 -21.78
CA ASN A 82 10.24 19.07 -22.42
C ASN A 82 11.43 19.25 -21.44
N LYS A 83 11.25 18.84 -20.18
CA LYS A 83 12.19 18.97 -19.06
C LYS A 83 11.71 18.10 -17.88
N PRO A 84 12.61 17.70 -16.95
CA PRO A 84 12.19 17.00 -15.74
C PRO A 84 11.33 17.91 -14.85
N VAL A 85 10.12 17.45 -14.52
CA VAL A 85 9.19 18.11 -13.58
C VAL A 85 8.35 17.02 -12.91
N SER A 86 7.94 17.24 -11.65
CA SER A 86 6.98 16.36 -10.97
C SER A 86 5.59 16.98 -10.92
N LEU A 87 4.57 16.21 -11.30
CA LEU A 87 3.15 16.57 -11.25
C LEU A 87 2.45 15.66 -10.24
N VAL A 88 2.03 16.23 -9.10
CA VAL A 88 1.47 15.43 -8.00
C VAL A 88 0.17 16.04 -7.50
N ALA A 89 -0.89 15.25 -7.44
CA ALA A 89 -2.14 15.62 -6.79
C ALA A 89 -1.90 16.04 -5.33
N GLY A 90 -2.45 17.19 -4.94
CA GLY A 90 -2.37 17.67 -3.57
C GLY A 90 -3.19 16.83 -2.59
N ASN A 91 -2.86 16.90 -1.30
CA ASN A 91 -3.57 16.14 -0.27
C ASN A 91 -5.07 16.53 -0.28
N GLY A 92 -5.96 15.55 -0.51
CA GLY A 92 -7.41 15.77 -0.62
C GLY A 92 -7.90 16.35 -1.95
N TYR A 93 -7.04 16.48 -2.97
CA TYR A 93 -7.41 16.91 -4.33
C TYR A 93 -7.40 15.74 -5.32
N LYS A 94 -8.25 15.82 -6.35
CA LYS A 94 -8.37 14.82 -7.43
C LYS A 94 -8.27 15.49 -8.80
N PRO A 95 -7.06 15.69 -9.35
CA PRO A 95 -6.87 16.20 -10.70
C PRO A 95 -7.53 15.27 -11.72
N VAL A 96 -8.49 15.78 -12.50
CA VAL A 96 -9.15 15.05 -13.60
C VAL A 96 -8.90 15.78 -14.90
N PHE A 97 -8.26 15.13 -15.88
CA PHE A 97 -8.11 15.65 -17.23
C PHE A 97 -9.35 15.36 -18.07
N SER A 98 -9.77 16.30 -18.92
CA SER A 98 -10.87 16.11 -19.87
C SER A 98 -10.60 14.94 -20.83
N ALA A 99 -11.66 14.35 -21.37
CA ALA A 99 -11.59 13.25 -22.35
C ALA A 99 -10.59 13.54 -23.48
N GLY A 100 -9.58 12.69 -23.63
CA GLY A 100 -8.58 12.75 -24.69
C GLY A 100 -7.47 13.80 -24.52
N ASN A 101 -7.20 14.28 -23.29
CA ASN A 101 -5.98 15.07 -23.01
C ASN A 101 -4.91 14.16 -22.38
N ASP A 102 -3.67 14.31 -22.86
CA ASP A 102 -2.54 13.46 -22.45
C ASP A 102 -1.57 14.16 -21.48
N VAL A 103 -0.74 13.37 -20.78
CA VAL A 103 0.35 13.87 -19.92
C VAL A 103 1.69 13.29 -20.36
N PHE A 104 2.55 14.11 -20.93
CA PHE A 104 3.84 13.72 -21.50
C PHE A 104 5.01 14.49 -20.84
N ILE A 105 5.97 13.77 -20.25
CA ILE A 105 7.18 14.33 -19.61
C ILE A 105 8.46 13.72 -20.20
N TYR A 106 9.31 14.55 -20.80
CA TYR A 106 10.70 14.21 -21.15
C TYR A 106 11.64 14.58 -19.99
N ALA A 107 11.98 13.60 -19.16
CA ALA A 107 12.86 13.76 -18.01
C ALA A 107 14.34 13.66 -18.42
N ASN A 108 15.00 14.81 -18.61
CA ASN A 108 16.41 14.88 -18.99
C ASN A 108 17.33 15.19 -17.80
N GLY A 109 18.35 14.35 -17.57
CA GLY A 109 19.36 14.54 -16.54
C GLY A 109 19.01 13.90 -15.19
N ALA A 110 19.86 14.11 -14.18
CA ALA A 110 19.83 13.40 -12.90
C ALA A 110 18.73 13.88 -11.93
N TYR A 111 17.45 13.68 -12.28
CA TYR A 111 16.29 14.22 -11.55
C TYR A 111 15.23 13.18 -11.22
N THR A 112 14.76 13.14 -9.97
CA THR A 112 13.59 12.33 -9.60
C THR A 112 12.29 12.98 -10.09
N VAL A 113 11.67 12.38 -11.10
CA VAL A 113 10.38 12.78 -11.66
C VAL A 113 9.25 11.94 -11.08
N ARG A 114 8.12 12.58 -10.76
CA ARG A 114 6.92 11.92 -10.23
C ARG A 114 5.66 12.37 -10.98
N VAL A 115 4.87 11.41 -11.45
CA VAL A 115 3.49 11.63 -11.92
C VAL A 115 2.58 10.87 -10.96
N LYS A 116 1.84 11.59 -10.10
CA LYS A 116 1.06 10.96 -9.02
C LYS A 116 -0.36 11.51 -8.87
N GLY A 117 -1.32 10.61 -8.72
CA GLY A 117 -2.70 10.92 -8.33
C GLY A 117 -3.55 11.55 -9.42
N LEU A 118 -3.12 11.48 -10.68
CA LEU A 118 -3.84 12.08 -11.82
C LEU A 118 -4.91 11.11 -12.34
N THR A 119 -6.09 11.62 -12.65
CA THR A 119 -7.14 10.88 -13.39
C THR A 119 -7.18 11.37 -14.82
N LEU A 120 -6.98 10.49 -15.79
CA LEU A 120 -7.11 10.77 -17.22
C LEU A 120 -8.33 10.02 -17.77
N LEU A 121 -9.17 10.76 -18.49
CA LEU A 121 -10.31 10.23 -19.22
C LEU A 121 -9.87 10.03 -20.68
N ASP A 122 -9.89 8.80 -21.20
CA ASP A 122 -9.57 8.47 -22.62
C ASP A 122 -8.25 9.07 -23.17
N GLY A 123 -7.25 9.28 -22.30
CA GLY A 123 -5.88 9.72 -22.62
C GLY A 123 -4.84 8.86 -21.90
N TYR A 124 -3.54 9.15 -22.08
CA TYR A 124 -2.44 8.37 -21.49
C TYR A 124 -1.38 9.19 -20.77
N ILE A 125 -0.56 8.50 -19.96
CA ILE A 125 0.65 9.05 -19.33
C ILE A 125 1.89 8.50 -20.04
N GLU A 126 2.77 9.39 -20.52
CA GLU A 126 4.07 9.06 -21.11
C GLU A 126 5.20 9.75 -20.33
N VAL A 127 6.17 8.98 -19.81
CA VAL A 127 7.35 9.53 -19.12
C VAL A 127 8.62 8.90 -19.67
N VAL A 128 9.57 9.74 -20.09
CA VAL A 128 10.76 9.30 -20.82
C VAL A 128 12.02 9.70 -20.07
N GLY A 129 12.84 8.70 -19.72
CA GLY A 129 14.16 8.91 -19.14
C GLY A 129 15.19 9.24 -20.21
N VAL A 130 15.86 10.38 -20.09
CA VAL A 130 16.86 10.89 -21.03
C VAL A 130 18.14 11.31 -20.30
N GLY A 131 19.29 11.07 -20.91
CA GLY A 131 20.56 11.66 -20.50
C GLY A 131 21.33 10.84 -19.44
N ALA A 132 21.09 11.14 -18.16
CA ALA A 132 21.89 10.66 -17.03
C ALA A 132 21.03 9.94 -15.98
N SER A 133 21.63 9.07 -15.16
CA SER A 133 20.91 8.22 -14.20
C SER A 133 19.94 8.97 -13.28
N HIS A 134 18.70 8.49 -13.21
CA HIS A 134 17.65 9.07 -12.36
C HIS A 134 16.49 8.11 -12.06
N ASN A 135 15.44 8.63 -11.41
CA ASN A 135 14.29 7.86 -10.95
C ASN A 135 12.97 8.40 -11.55
N ILE A 136 12.13 7.51 -12.06
CA ILE A 136 10.80 7.83 -12.59
C ILE A 136 9.73 7.11 -11.75
N TYR A 137 8.85 7.87 -11.11
CA TYR A 137 7.72 7.36 -10.34
C TYR A 137 6.41 7.70 -11.07
N VAL A 138 5.65 6.69 -11.50
CA VAL A 138 4.29 6.88 -12.06
C VAL A 138 3.34 6.10 -11.16
N THR A 139 2.67 6.79 -10.23
CA THR A 139 1.97 6.10 -9.13
C THR A 139 0.58 6.63 -8.80
N HIS A 140 -0.33 5.79 -8.34
CA HIS A 140 -1.68 6.18 -7.90
C HIS A 140 -2.51 6.92 -8.97
N ASN A 141 -2.20 6.77 -10.26
CA ASN A 141 -2.96 7.40 -11.35
C ASN A 141 -4.11 6.50 -11.81
N ASN A 142 -5.16 7.10 -12.37
CA ASN A 142 -6.32 6.39 -12.92
C ASN A 142 -6.51 6.73 -14.40
N VAL A 143 -6.44 5.75 -15.30
CA VAL A 143 -6.81 5.90 -16.72
C VAL A 143 -8.11 5.13 -16.96
N THR A 144 -9.24 5.83 -16.96
CA THR A 144 -10.56 5.22 -16.71
C THR A 144 -11.07 4.32 -17.83
N ARG A 145 -10.68 4.62 -19.08
CA ARG A 145 -10.86 3.82 -20.31
C ARG A 145 -10.17 4.56 -21.46
N LEU A 146 -9.02 4.05 -21.91
CA LEU A 146 -8.35 4.47 -23.13
C LEU A 146 -8.77 3.56 -24.29
N ASN A 147 -9.33 4.14 -25.35
CA ASN A 147 -9.72 3.42 -26.56
C ASN A 147 -8.62 3.59 -27.62
N ALA A 148 -7.54 2.81 -27.53
CA ALA A 148 -6.37 2.97 -28.40
C ALA A 148 -5.51 1.70 -28.51
N ASN A 149 -4.60 1.69 -29.49
CA ASN A 149 -3.59 0.64 -29.70
C ASN A 149 -2.22 1.05 -29.11
N LEU A 150 -2.22 1.70 -27.94
CA LEU A 150 -1.03 2.23 -27.26
C LEU A 150 -1.23 2.17 -25.73
N GLY A 151 -0.16 1.93 -24.98
CA GLY A 151 -0.25 1.75 -23.52
C GLY A 151 -0.76 3.00 -22.78
N ALA A 152 -1.69 2.79 -21.84
CA ALA A 152 -2.26 3.83 -20.98
C ALA A 152 -1.23 4.46 -20.03
N ILE A 153 -0.22 3.68 -19.63
CA ILE A 153 1.01 4.18 -19.03
C ILE A 153 2.20 3.66 -19.85
N ARG A 154 3.04 4.56 -20.34
CA ARG A 154 4.32 4.24 -21.02
C ARG A 154 5.46 4.93 -20.30
N ALA A 155 6.38 4.15 -19.73
CA ALA A 155 7.58 4.65 -19.06
C ALA A 155 8.82 4.01 -19.69
N TYR A 156 9.65 4.77 -20.38
CA TYR A 156 10.76 4.18 -21.17
C TYR A 156 12.06 4.97 -21.13
N SER A 157 13.16 4.28 -21.43
CA SER A 157 14.51 4.84 -21.41
C SER A 157 15.05 5.09 -22.82
N THR A 158 15.54 6.31 -23.02
CA THR A 158 16.48 6.71 -24.09
C THR A 158 17.87 7.04 -23.52
N SER A 159 18.09 6.73 -22.24
CA SER A 159 19.31 7.01 -21.49
C SER A 159 20.32 5.88 -21.63
N ASN A 160 21.58 6.25 -21.87
CA ASN A 160 22.71 5.30 -21.85
C ASN A 160 23.19 5.00 -20.42
N ASP A 161 22.79 5.83 -19.46
CA ASP A 161 22.99 5.67 -18.02
C ASP A 161 21.75 5.03 -17.36
N ASP A 162 21.93 4.31 -16.26
CA ASP A 162 20.89 3.47 -15.63
C ASP A 162 19.69 4.27 -15.10
N ILE A 163 18.46 3.80 -15.36
CA ILE A 163 17.20 4.43 -14.92
C ILE A 163 16.40 3.49 -14.02
N ASN A 164 15.94 3.99 -12.88
CA ASN A 164 15.09 3.26 -11.94
C ASN A 164 13.61 3.68 -12.08
N TYR A 165 12.70 2.71 -12.13
CA TYR A 165 11.26 2.90 -12.33
C TYR A 165 10.43 2.40 -11.14
N ASP A 166 9.42 3.18 -10.76
CA ASP A 166 8.38 2.77 -9.82
C ASP A 166 7.00 3.07 -10.42
N VAL A 167 6.44 2.07 -11.10
CA VAL A 167 5.09 2.15 -11.68
C VAL A 167 4.14 1.42 -10.75
N SER A 168 3.50 2.13 -9.81
CA SER A 168 2.79 1.47 -8.71
C SER A 168 1.43 2.06 -8.31
N PHE A 169 0.52 1.18 -7.88
CA PHE A 169 -0.85 1.53 -7.45
C PHE A 169 -1.70 2.26 -8.51
N ASN A 170 -1.37 2.18 -9.80
CA ASN A 170 -2.20 2.76 -10.85
C ASN A 170 -3.38 1.84 -11.19
N GLU A 171 -4.52 2.43 -11.51
CA GLU A 171 -5.65 1.72 -12.12
C GLU A 171 -5.72 2.14 -13.61
N VAL A 172 -5.66 1.18 -14.53
CA VAL A 172 -5.74 1.46 -15.97
C VAL A 172 -6.73 0.52 -16.66
N TYR A 173 -7.54 1.09 -17.54
CA TYR A 173 -8.41 0.37 -18.46
C TYR A 173 -8.03 0.74 -19.89
N ILE A 174 -7.75 -0.27 -20.72
CA ILE A 174 -7.46 -0.12 -22.15
C ILE A 174 -8.34 -1.04 -22.99
N ASP A 175 -8.90 -0.50 -24.07
CA ASP A 175 -9.70 -1.19 -25.07
C ASP A 175 -8.98 -1.11 -26.43
N TYR A 176 -8.34 -2.20 -26.83
CA TYR A 176 -7.54 -2.29 -28.05
C TYR A 176 -8.47 -2.37 -29.27
N ILE A 177 -8.57 -1.25 -30.00
CA ILE A 177 -9.46 -1.09 -31.17
C ILE A 177 -9.14 -2.11 -32.29
N SER A 178 -7.88 -2.55 -32.40
CA SER A 178 -7.49 -3.66 -33.27
C SER A 178 -6.33 -4.46 -32.69
N SER A 179 -5.87 -5.47 -33.44
CA SER A 179 -4.47 -5.91 -33.37
C SER A 179 -3.54 -4.68 -33.35
N PRO A 180 -2.68 -4.52 -32.32
CA PRO A 180 -1.77 -3.40 -32.25
C PRO A 180 -0.53 -3.68 -33.12
N THR A 181 -0.09 -2.69 -33.91
CA THR A 181 1.10 -2.83 -34.78
C THR A 181 2.44 -2.78 -34.04
N SER A 182 2.39 -2.65 -32.72
CA SER A 182 3.51 -2.50 -31.80
C SER A 182 3.15 -3.19 -30.48
N ASP A 183 4.13 -3.78 -29.80
CA ASP A 183 3.91 -4.58 -28.61
C ASP A 183 3.83 -3.69 -27.36
N PHE A 184 2.66 -3.07 -27.18
CA PHE A 184 2.33 -2.34 -25.97
C PHE A 184 1.39 -3.15 -25.08
N GLY A 185 1.62 -3.10 -23.77
CA GLY A 185 0.65 -3.42 -22.73
C GLY A 185 -0.07 -2.18 -22.21
N GLY A 186 -1.19 -2.36 -21.52
CA GLY A 186 -1.87 -1.27 -20.79
C GLY A 186 -0.94 -0.50 -19.86
N ILE A 187 0.02 -1.19 -19.25
CA ILE A 187 1.27 -0.61 -18.74
C ILE A 187 2.42 -1.16 -19.60
N SER A 188 3.30 -0.29 -20.09
CA SER A 188 4.50 -0.68 -20.85
C SER A 188 5.76 -0.03 -20.28
N VAL A 189 6.79 -0.85 -20.01
CA VAL A 189 8.14 -0.40 -19.65
C VAL A 189 9.15 -0.98 -20.63
N TYR A 190 9.92 -0.12 -21.30
CA TYR A 190 10.77 -0.51 -22.43
C TYR A 190 11.97 0.43 -22.61
N LYS A 191 12.90 0.08 -23.51
CA LYS A 191 14.09 0.90 -23.83
C LYS A 191 14.32 1.04 -25.33
N THR A 192 14.99 2.12 -25.74
CA THR A 192 15.26 2.41 -27.16
C THR A 192 16.75 2.70 -27.46
N VAL A 193 17.64 2.41 -26.51
CA VAL A 193 19.11 2.49 -26.65
C VAL A 193 19.75 1.22 -26.12
N ASN A 194 20.87 0.78 -26.70
CA ASN A 194 21.48 -0.54 -26.43
C ASN A 194 22.44 -0.57 -25.22
N THR A 195 22.38 0.44 -24.37
CA THR A 195 23.17 0.59 -23.13
C THR A 195 22.23 1.03 -21.99
N GLY A 196 22.77 1.25 -20.79
CA GLY A 196 22.00 1.52 -19.58
C GLY A 196 21.21 0.31 -19.07
N GLN A 197 21.12 0.16 -17.76
CA GLN A 197 20.20 -0.76 -17.09
C GLN A 197 18.85 -0.08 -16.85
N MET A 198 17.76 -0.80 -17.02
CA MET A 198 16.47 -0.41 -16.42
C MET A 198 16.24 -1.24 -15.17
N THR A 199 16.01 -0.59 -14.03
CA THR A 199 15.77 -1.27 -12.75
C THR A 199 14.46 -0.84 -12.12
N GLY A 200 13.95 -1.60 -11.15
CA GLY A 200 12.90 -1.14 -10.24
C GLY A 200 11.69 -2.07 -10.16
N ARG A 201 10.47 -1.50 -10.21
CA ARG A 201 9.23 -2.25 -9.97
C ARG A 201 8.00 -1.77 -10.75
N ILE A 202 7.14 -2.74 -11.07
CA ILE A 202 5.75 -2.54 -11.48
C ILE A 202 4.89 -3.19 -10.39
N TYR A 203 4.42 -2.40 -9.41
CA TYR A 203 3.92 -2.93 -8.14
C TYR A 203 2.48 -2.52 -7.80
N GLY A 204 1.62 -3.48 -7.46
CA GLY A 204 0.30 -3.18 -6.89
C GLY A 204 -0.68 -2.48 -7.84
N ASN A 205 -0.48 -2.54 -9.15
CA ASN A 205 -1.39 -1.93 -10.14
C ASN A 205 -2.64 -2.80 -10.37
N LYS A 206 -3.67 -2.19 -10.94
CA LYS A 206 -4.88 -2.87 -11.42
C LYS A 206 -5.06 -2.57 -12.91
N VAL A 207 -4.97 -3.60 -13.75
CA VAL A 207 -4.90 -3.47 -15.22
C VAL A 207 -6.06 -4.21 -15.86
N THR A 208 -6.95 -3.50 -16.54
CA THR A 208 -7.97 -4.10 -17.41
C THR A 208 -7.56 -3.89 -18.86
N ALA A 209 -7.25 -4.98 -19.58
CA ALA A 209 -6.80 -4.92 -20.98
C ALA A 209 -7.72 -5.76 -21.87
N VAL A 210 -8.46 -5.10 -22.76
CA VAL A 210 -9.54 -5.70 -23.55
C VAL A 210 -9.16 -5.72 -25.03
N GLY A 211 -9.41 -6.84 -25.72
CA GLY A 211 -9.06 -7.03 -27.13
C GLY A 211 -8.42 -8.39 -27.39
N ILE A 212 -8.43 -8.85 -28.65
CA ILE A 212 -7.96 -10.20 -29.02
C ILE A 212 -6.43 -10.37 -28.97
N GLU A 213 -5.69 -9.27 -29.06
CA GLU A 213 -4.22 -9.21 -28.94
C GLU A 213 -3.80 -8.25 -27.82
N SER A 214 -4.58 -8.24 -26.72
CA SER A 214 -4.36 -7.37 -25.58
C SER A 214 -3.25 -7.89 -24.67
N ARG A 215 -2.47 -6.97 -24.09
CA ARG A 215 -1.43 -7.24 -23.09
C ARG A 215 -1.66 -6.37 -21.86
N GLY A 216 -1.41 -6.91 -20.68
CA GLY A 216 -1.61 -6.22 -19.40
C GLY A 216 -0.42 -5.34 -19.06
N ILE A 217 0.61 -5.96 -18.51
CA ILE A 217 1.91 -5.37 -18.22
C ILE A 217 2.91 -5.90 -19.26
N MET A 218 3.61 -5.00 -19.94
CA MET A 218 4.61 -5.33 -20.96
C MET A 218 6.00 -4.89 -20.51
N LEU A 219 6.96 -5.82 -20.52
CA LEU A 219 8.40 -5.52 -20.59
C LEU A 219 8.90 -5.85 -22.00
N ASP A 220 9.60 -4.92 -22.63
CA ASP A 220 9.99 -5.02 -24.04
C ASP A 220 11.43 -4.55 -24.25
N GLU A 221 12.30 -5.48 -24.64
CA GLU A 221 13.71 -5.24 -24.96
C GLU A 221 13.96 -5.52 -26.45
N ARG A 222 14.21 -4.45 -27.21
CA ARG A 222 14.31 -4.47 -28.69
C ARG A 222 15.70 -4.10 -29.23
N VAL A 223 16.63 -3.70 -28.36
CA VAL A 223 17.80 -2.90 -28.75
C VAL A 223 19.10 -3.31 -28.08
N GLY A 224 19.05 -3.93 -26.91
CA GLY A 224 20.19 -4.48 -26.19
C GLY A 224 20.39 -3.93 -24.76
N GLY A 225 21.10 -4.71 -23.95
CA GLY A 225 21.38 -4.40 -22.55
C GLY A 225 20.28 -4.89 -21.61
N GLY A 226 20.45 -4.63 -20.31
CA GLY A 226 19.68 -5.31 -19.29
C GLY A 226 18.47 -4.59 -18.72
N ILE A 227 17.63 -5.39 -18.06
CA ILE A 227 16.39 -5.01 -17.36
C ILE A 227 16.31 -5.86 -16.08
N ASP A 228 16.29 -5.28 -14.88
CA ASP A 228 16.04 -5.98 -13.60
C ASP A 228 14.76 -5.43 -12.94
N MET A 229 13.63 -6.13 -13.13
CA MET A 229 12.31 -5.61 -12.81
C MET A 229 11.47 -6.54 -11.93
N ASN A 230 10.94 -5.97 -10.85
CA ASN A 230 10.02 -6.63 -9.92
C ASN A 230 8.56 -6.34 -10.34
N ILE A 231 7.88 -7.32 -10.92
CA ILE A 231 6.46 -7.19 -11.31
C ILE A 231 5.62 -7.90 -10.24
N ILE A 232 5.11 -7.16 -9.26
CA ILE A 232 4.59 -7.75 -8.02
C ILE A 232 3.23 -7.22 -7.59
N GLY A 233 2.36 -8.11 -7.11
CA GLY A 233 1.08 -7.74 -6.48
C GLY A 233 0.06 -7.09 -7.41
N ASN A 234 0.23 -7.23 -8.73
CA ASN A 234 -0.67 -6.63 -9.71
C ASN A 234 -1.90 -7.51 -9.95
N GLU A 235 -3.04 -6.89 -10.23
CA GLU A 235 -4.29 -7.58 -10.58
C GLU A 235 -4.64 -7.27 -12.04
N VAL A 236 -4.72 -8.29 -12.88
CA VAL A 236 -4.86 -8.14 -14.33
C VAL A 236 -6.09 -8.88 -14.86
N TYR A 237 -6.96 -8.13 -15.55
CA TYR A 237 -8.20 -8.60 -16.14
C TYR A 237 -8.13 -8.51 -17.67
N GLY A 238 -8.41 -9.61 -18.37
CA GLY A 238 -8.31 -9.66 -19.83
C GLY A 238 -6.91 -10.08 -20.28
N ALA A 239 -6.21 -9.27 -21.08
CA ALA A 239 -4.81 -9.49 -21.48
C ALA A 239 -4.56 -10.86 -22.16
N THR A 240 -5.14 -11.05 -23.34
CA THR A 240 -5.18 -12.35 -24.05
C THR A 240 -3.83 -12.90 -24.50
N GLN A 241 -2.80 -12.04 -24.67
CA GLN A 241 -1.43 -12.46 -25.08
C GLN A 241 -0.45 -12.53 -23.90
N GLY A 242 -0.74 -11.80 -22.81
CA GLY A 242 0.13 -11.77 -21.63
C GLY A 242 -0.38 -10.76 -20.61
N GLY A 243 -0.84 -11.24 -19.45
CA GLY A 243 -1.16 -10.41 -18.29
C GLY A 243 0.10 -9.77 -17.74
N VAL A 244 1.17 -10.54 -17.68
CA VAL A 244 2.56 -10.08 -17.81
C VAL A 244 3.13 -10.68 -19.10
N HIS A 245 3.58 -9.84 -20.03
CA HIS A 245 4.32 -10.23 -21.24
C HIS A 245 5.75 -9.70 -21.09
N VAL A 246 6.75 -10.58 -21.21
CA VAL A 246 8.18 -10.21 -21.22
C VAL A 246 8.77 -10.64 -22.55
N LEU A 247 9.31 -9.69 -23.31
CA LEU A 247 9.77 -9.87 -24.67
C LEU A 247 11.24 -9.47 -24.82
N SER A 248 12.06 -10.40 -25.32
CA SER A 248 13.48 -10.20 -25.63
C SER A 248 13.71 -10.41 -27.13
N GLN A 249 14.19 -9.36 -27.84
CA GLN A 249 14.34 -9.37 -29.30
C GLN A 249 15.79 -9.12 -29.80
N HIS A 250 16.79 -9.00 -28.93
CA HIS A 250 18.15 -8.65 -29.34
C HIS A 250 19.24 -9.55 -28.73
N ASN A 251 20.32 -9.81 -29.47
CA ASN A 251 21.36 -10.79 -29.10
C ASN A 251 22.26 -10.42 -27.89
N ASN A 252 21.95 -9.31 -27.22
CA ASN A 252 22.55 -8.90 -25.95
C ASN A 252 21.51 -8.30 -25.00
N SER A 253 20.23 -8.65 -25.16
CA SER A 253 19.20 -8.48 -24.13
C SER A 253 19.54 -9.38 -22.93
N ASP A 254 19.39 -8.83 -21.72
CA ASP A 254 19.76 -9.47 -20.46
C ASP A 254 18.68 -9.16 -19.40
N ILE A 255 17.56 -9.89 -19.46
CA ILE A 255 16.35 -9.58 -18.68
C ILE A 255 16.29 -10.46 -17.42
N HIS A 256 16.35 -9.85 -16.24
CA HIS A 256 16.03 -10.48 -14.96
C HIS A 256 14.65 -10.00 -14.48
N VAL A 257 13.68 -10.90 -14.30
CA VAL A 257 12.29 -10.50 -13.99
C VAL A 257 11.63 -11.31 -12.88
N LYS A 258 11.32 -10.61 -11.78
CA LYS A 258 10.77 -11.20 -10.55
C LYS A 258 9.25 -11.00 -10.54
N ILE A 259 8.52 -12.01 -10.98
CA ILE A 259 7.07 -12.00 -11.21
C ILE A 259 6.37 -12.66 -10.02
N GLY A 260 6.07 -11.86 -9.01
CA GLY A 260 5.62 -12.32 -7.68
C GLY A 260 4.19 -11.91 -7.31
N SER A 261 3.41 -12.78 -6.67
CA SER A 261 2.12 -12.38 -6.06
C SER A 261 1.09 -11.74 -7.01
N ASN A 262 1.13 -11.95 -8.33
CA ASN A 262 0.17 -11.33 -9.25
C ASN A 262 -1.08 -12.22 -9.45
N ALA A 263 -2.24 -11.59 -9.65
CA ALA A 263 -3.51 -12.29 -9.91
C ALA A 263 -4.04 -11.99 -11.32
N PHE A 264 -4.43 -13.02 -12.05
CA PHE A 264 -4.87 -12.97 -13.46
C PHE A 264 -6.27 -13.57 -13.60
N TYR A 265 -7.18 -12.81 -14.22
CA TYR A 265 -8.60 -13.15 -14.33
C TYR A 265 -9.17 -12.89 -15.74
N ARG A 266 -10.17 -13.69 -16.16
CA ARG A 266 -10.92 -13.41 -17.39
C ARG A 266 -11.70 -12.10 -17.28
N TYR A 267 -11.57 -11.19 -18.25
CA TYR A 267 -12.48 -10.06 -18.37
C TYR A 267 -13.73 -10.45 -19.18
N GLY A 268 -14.90 -10.25 -18.58
CA GLY A 268 -16.20 -10.63 -19.15
C GLY A 268 -16.29 -12.13 -19.44
N THR A 269 -16.83 -12.48 -20.61
CA THR A 269 -16.99 -13.87 -21.07
C THR A 269 -16.04 -14.29 -22.19
N PHE A 270 -15.17 -13.39 -22.67
CA PHE A 270 -14.39 -13.60 -23.91
C PHE A 270 -12.88 -13.38 -23.78
N TYR A 271 -12.42 -12.57 -22.82
CA TYR A 271 -11.01 -12.17 -22.74
C TYR A 271 -10.32 -12.95 -21.63
N PHE A 272 -9.98 -14.20 -21.94
CA PHE A 272 -9.24 -15.12 -21.06
C PHE A 272 -7.75 -14.71 -21.05
N PRO A 273 -7.10 -14.47 -19.90
CA PRO A 273 -5.69 -14.08 -19.84
C PRO A 273 -4.78 -15.21 -20.31
N SER A 274 -3.66 -14.86 -20.92
CA SER A 274 -2.45 -15.67 -20.82
C SER A 274 -1.68 -15.10 -19.64
N GLY A 275 -1.54 -15.82 -18.53
CA GLY A 275 -1.17 -15.24 -17.23
C GLY A 275 0.20 -14.56 -17.23
N VAL A 276 1.26 -15.37 -17.26
CA VAL A 276 2.64 -14.93 -17.48
C VAL A 276 3.13 -15.54 -18.79
N HIS A 277 3.56 -14.68 -19.72
CA HIS A 277 4.07 -15.07 -21.03
C HIS A 277 5.50 -14.53 -21.19
N ILE A 278 6.45 -15.44 -21.39
CA ILE A 278 7.88 -15.15 -21.56
C ILE A 278 8.28 -15.50 -23.00
N GLU A 279 8.76 -14.52 -23.76
CA GLU A 279 9.04 -14.66 -25.20
C GLU A 279 10.48 -14.21 -25.51
N ALA A 280 11.38 -15.18 -25.64
CA ALA A 280 12.78 -14.96 -26.01
C ALA A 280 13.00 -15.28 -27.50
N LEU A 281 13.02 -14.23 -28.31
CA LEU A 281 13.28 -14.28 -29.76
C LEU A 281 14.78 -14.13 -30.09
N ASP A 282 15.55 -13.51 -29.18
CA ASP A 282 17.01 -13.48 -29.13
C ASP A 282 17.42 -13.11 -27.69
N GLY A 283 18.71 -13.21 -27.35
CA GLY A 283 19.22 -12.82 -26.01
C GLY A 283 18.83 -13.78 -24.88
N ALA A 284 18.77 -13.29 -23.64
CA ALA A 284 18.50 -14.10 -22.44
C ALA A 284 17.42 -13.51 -21.52
N ILE A 285 16.63 -14.39 -20.90
CA ILE A 285 15.67 -14.06 -19.83
C ILE A 285 15.87 -15.02 -18.64
N GLU A 286 16.11 -14.46 -17.45
CA GLU A 286 16.04 -15.13 -16.14
C GLU A 286 14.75 -14.68 -15.43
N ALA A 287 13.88 -15.63 -15.02
CA ALA A 287 12.54 -15.30 -14.52
C ALA A 287 12.11 -16.09 -13.27
N GLU A 288 11.96 -15.41 -12.13
CA GLU A 288 11.35 -15.96 -10.92
C GLU A 288 9.83 -15.74 -10.92
N ILE A 289 9.06 -16.79 -11.19
CA ILE A 289 7.60 -16.77 -11.27
C ILE A 289 7.05 -17.43 -10.00
N VAL A 290 6.75 -16.62 -8.98
CA VAL A 290 6.46 -17.11 -7.62
C VAL A 290 5.11 -16.62 -7.10
N ASN A 291 4.32 -17.51 -6.50
CA ASN A 291 3.08 -17.15 -5.78
C ASN A 291 2.02 -16.38 -6.62
N ASN A 292 1.92 -16.63 -7.92
CA ASN A 292 0.88 -16.01 -8.76
C ASN A 292 -0.42 -16.84 -8.77
N SER A 293 -1.57 -16.22 -9.05
CA SER A 293 -2.87 -16.88 -9.24
C SER A 293 -3.39 -16.65 -10.66
N MET A 294 -3.55 -17.73 -11.42
CA MET A 294 -3.94 -17.73 -12.83
C MET A 294 -5.27 -18.47 -12.97
N ILE A 295 -6.37 -17.71 -12.97
CA ILE A 295 -7.75 -18.23 -12.91
C ILE A 295 -8.45 -18.00 -14.25
N GLU A 296 -9.10 -19.04 -14.79
CA GLU A 296 -9.69 -19.04 -16.14
C GLU A 296 -8.72 -18.54 -17.22
N SER A 297 -7.44 -18.86 -17.08
CA SER A 297 -6.38 -18.44 -18.00
C SER A 297 -6.28 -19.40 -19.20
N ARG A 298 -6.07 -18.86 -20.41
CA ARG A 298 -5.80 -19.62 -21.64
C ARG A 298 -4.47 -20.37 -21.54
N TYR A 299 -3.45 -19.71 -21.00
CA TYR A 299 -2.20 -20.27 -20.52
C TYR A 299 -1.95 -19.72 -19.11
N GLY A 300 -1.49 -20.53 -18.16
CA GLY A 300 -1.07 -20.04 -16.83
C GLY A 300 0.31 -19.40 -16.92
N VAL A 301 1.33 -20.23 -17.13
CA VAL A 301 2.68 -19.79 -17.57
C VAL A 301 2.96 -20.36 -18.96
N ASP A 302 3.35 -19.48 -19.87
CA ASP A 302 3.68 -19.77 -21.26
C ASP A 302 5.11 -19.31 -21.53
N ILE A 303 5.98 -20.19 -22.03
CA ILE A 303 7.38 -19.89 -22.32
C ILE A 303 7.66 -20.22 -23.79
N ILE A 304 8.17 -19.23 -24.52
CA ILE A 304 8.63 -19.34 -25.90
C ILE A 304 10.13 -19.01 -25.90
N GLU A 305 10.94 -19.99 -26.30
CA GLU A 305 12.36 -19.81 -26.60
C GLU A 305 12.61 -20.25 -28.04
N VAL A 306 13.25 -19.40 -28.84
CA VAL A 306 13.64 -19.72 -30.22
C VAL A 306 15.14 -20.10 -30.31
N PRO A 307 15.57 -20.88 -31.33
CA PRO A 307 16.95 -21.35 -31.42
C PRO A 307 17.98 -20.22 -31.52
N GLY A 308 18.67 -19.94 -30.42
CA GLY A 308 19.68 -18.88 -30.29
C GLY A 308 19.53 -18.05 -29.02
N ALA A 309 18.31 -17.96 -28.47
CA ALA A 309 18.01 -17.34 -27.20
C ALA A 309 18.23 -18.32 -26.01
N MET A 310 18.02 -17.84 -24.78
CA MET A 310 17.84 -18.67 -23.58
C MET A 310 16.72 -18.15 -22.68
N VAL A 311 15.99 -19.06 -22.05
CA VAL A 311 15.17 -18.81 -20.86
C VAL A 311 15.60 -19.75 -19.73
N ASP A 312 15.89 -19.18 -18.55
CA ASP A 312 15.95 -19.92 -17.28
C ASP A 312 14.82 -19.42 -16.35
N ALA A 313 13.99 -20.33 -15.86
CA ALA A 313 12.77 -19.98 -15.14
C ALA A 313 12.59 -20.78 -13.84
N TYR A 314 12.37 -20.06 -12.74
CA TYR A 314 12.09 -20.60 -11.42
C TYR A 314 10.60 -20.46 -11.11
N VAL A 315 9.81 -21.53 -11.24
CA VAL A 315 8.34 -21.50 -11.22
C VAL A 315 7.80 -22.23 -9.99
N TYR A 316 7.46 -21.48 -8.91
CA TYR A 316 7.11 -22.05 -7.61
C TYR A 316 5.85 -21.42 -6.99
N ASN A 317 5.13 -22.20 -6.17
CA ASN A 317 4.00 -21.73 -5.36
C ASN A 317 2.84 -21.09 -6.14
N ASN A 318 2.75 -21.28 -7.46
CA ASN A 318 1.70 -20.67 -8.29
C ASN A 318 0.41 -21.51 -8.23
N LEU A 319 -0.73 -20.83 -8.23
CA LEU A 319 -2.07 -21.40 -8.32
C LEU A 319 -2.58 -21.23 -9.77
N VAL A 320 -2.73 -22.31 -10.51
CA VAL A 320 -3.26 -22.30 -11.88
C VAL A 320 -4.52 -23.16 -11.96
N ALA A 321 -5.67 -22.54 -12.24
CA ALA A 321 -6.95 -23.25 -12.13
C ALA A 321 -8.03 -22.86 -13.16
N TYR A 322 -8.88 -23.84 -13.49
CA TYR A 322 -10.07 -23.68 -14.34
C TYR A 322 -9.76 -23.17 -15.76
N GLY A 323 -8.62 -23.58 -16.32
CA GLY A 323 -7.98 -22.93 -17.48
C GLY A 323 -7.78 -23.81 -18.71
N GLY A 324 -7.18 -23.23 -19.74
CA GLY A 324 -6.77 -23.89 -20.97
C GLY A 324 -5.53 -24.77 -20.74
N THR A 325 -4.36 -24.28 -21.11
CA THR A 325 -3.09 -24.90 -20.74
C THR A 325 -2.65 -24.39 -19.37
N GLY A 326 -2.27 -25.27 -18.46
CA GLY A 326 -1.72 -24.84 -17.16
C GLY A 326 -0.33 -24.23 -17.34
N PHE A 327 0.61 -25.05 -17.77
CA PHE A 327 1.99 -24.67 -18.08
C PHE A 327 2.41 -25.15 -19.48
N TYR A 328 3.09 -24.28 -20.22
CA TYR A 328 3.80 -24.60 -21.46
C TYR A 328 5.29 -24.31 -21.28
N PHE A 329 6.08 -25.37 -21.09
CA PHE A 329 7.53 -25.31 -20.97
C PHE A 329 8.16 -25.99 -22.20
N PRO A 330 8.88 -25.24 -23.07
CA PRO A 330 9.50 -25.81 -24.27
C PRO A 330 10.76 -26.58 -23.88
N ALA A 331 11.09 -27.64 -24.62
CA ALA A 331 12.23 -28.52 -24.31
C ALA A 331 13.63 -27.91 -24.57
N ALA A 332 13.70 -26.60 -24.81
CA ALA A 332 14.93 -25.84 -25.00
C ALA A 332 15.24 -24.97 -23.74
N ALA A 333 14.20 -24.34 -23.18
CA ALA A 333 14.27 -23.57 -21.95
C ALA A 333 14.62 -24.44 -20.73
N THR A 334 15.35 -23.84 -19.78
CA THR A 334 15.57 -24.41 -18.45
C THR A 334 14.44 -23.97 -17.54
N VAL A 335 13.73 -24.92 -16.92
CA VAL A 335 12.63 -24.61 -15.99
C VAL A 335 12.74 -25.47 -14.74
N THR A 336 12.93 -24.83 -13.60
CA THR A 336 12.93 -25.47 -12.28
C THR A 336 11.60 -25.19 -11.59
N HIS A 337 10.84 -26.24 -11.24
CA HIS A 337 9.47 -26.10 -10.73
C HIS A 337 9.09 -27.13 -9.65
N ASP A 338 8.41 -26.68 -8.59
CA ASP A 338 7.66 -27.53 -7.63
C ASP A 338 6.66 -26.66 -6.84
N TYR A 339 5.87 -27.24 -5.93
CA TYR A 339 4.91 -26.53 -5.05
C TYR A 339 3.78 -25.73 -5.77
N ASN A 340 3.66 -25.85 -7.09
CA ASN A 340 2.54 -25.26 -7.83
C ASN A 340 1.27 -26.11 -7.66
N LEU A 341 0.11 -25.48 -7.52
CA LEU A 341 -1.19 -26.14 -7.60
C LEU A 341 -1.77 -25.95 -9.00
N VAL A 342 -1.98 -27.05 -9.72
CA VAL A 342 -2.52 -27.07 -11.09
C VAL A 342 -3.79 -27.92 -11.12
N TYR A 343 -4.96 -27.28 -11.25
CA TYR A 343 -6.26 -27.95 -11.12
C TYR A 343 -7.25 -27.57 -12.23
N ASP A 344 -7.96 -28.56 -12.77
CA ASP A 344 -8.98 -28.37 -13.81
C ASP A 344 -8.48 -27.53 -15.01
N VAL A 345 -7.32 -27.93 -15.54
CA VAL A 345 -6.73 -27.39 -16.79
C VAL A 345 -6.83 -28.44 -17.89
N THR A 346 -7.10 -28.01 -19.13
CA THR A 346 -7.29 -28.93 -20.27
C THR A 346 -6.00 -29.62 -20.72
N SER A 347 -4.82 -29.00 -20.51
CA SER A 347 -3.53 -29.56 -20.94
C SER A 347 -2.33 -28.94 -20.22
N ASN A 348 -1.17 -29.57 -20.36
CA ASN A 348 0.15 -29.04 -20.00
C ASN A 348 1.17 -29.53 -21.05
N THR A 349 2.25 -28.77 -21.28
CA THR A 349 3.36 -29.16 -22.17
C THR A 349 4.69 -28.97 -21.44
N GLY A 350 5.59 -29.95 -21.52
CA GLY A 350 6.89 -29.96 -20.83
C GLY A 350 6.81 -30.20 -19.32
N TYR A 351 5.84 -29.60 -18.65
CA TYR A 351 5.60 -29.74 -17.20
C TYR A 351 5.32 -31.19 -16.78
N THR A 352 6.02 -31.63 -15.75
CA THR A 352 5.72 -32.84 -14.97
C THR A 352 5.60 -32.42 -13.50
N PRO A 353 4.49 -32.71 -12.79
CA PRO A 353 4.32 -32.32 -11.39
C PRO A 353 5.48 -32.76 -10.50
N GLY A 354 6.02 -31.81 -9.72
CA GLY A 354 7.06 -32.07 -8.73
C GLY A 354 6.54 -32.80 -7.48
N PRO A 355 7.44 -33.25 -6.58
CA PRO A 355 7.04 -34.03 -5.39
C PRO A 355 6.08 -33.32 -4.42
N ASN A 356 6.03 -31.98 -4.46
CA ASN A 356 5.17 -31.16 -3.60
C ASN A 356 4.08 -30.41 -4.39
N ALA A 357 4.01 -30.60 -5.71
CA ALA A 357 2.98 -30.00 -6.56
C ALA A 357 1.60 -30.61 -6.28
N LEU A 358 0.57 -29.77 -6.29
CA LEU A 358 -0.81 -30.15 -5.97
C LEU A 358 -1.70 -30.20 -7.22
N SER A 359 -2.66 -31.14 -7.23
CA SER A 359 -3.65 -31.31 -8.31
C SER A 359 -5.08 -31.46 -7.77
N VAL A 360 -5.33 -30.89 -6.59
CA VAL A 360 -6.59 -30.90 -5.85
C VAL A 360 -7.33 -29.57 -6.00
N ASN A 361 -8.64 -29.55 -5.76
CA ASN A 361 -9.44 -28.33 -5.88
C ASN A 361 -8.92 -27.24 -4.91
N PRO A 362 -8.57 -26.03 -5.38
CA PRO A 362 -7.98 -24.98 -4.55
C PRO A 362 -8.97 -24.28 -3.62
N GLN A 363 -10.27 -24.58 -3.72
CA GLN A 363 -11.34 -24.00 -2.90
C GLN A 363 -11.29 -22.45 -2.85
N ILE A 364 -11.08 -21.79 -3.99
CA ILE A 364 -11.08 -20.32 -4.08
C ILE A 364 -12.47 -19.72 -3.79
N VAL A 365 -12.52 -18.45 -3.39
CA VAL A 365 -13.77 -17.70 -3.19
C VAL A 365 -14.58 -17.64 -4.49
N GLY A 366 -13.98 -17.24 -5.61
CA GLY A 366 -14.65 -17.22 -6.91
C GLY A 366 -13.70 -17.04 -8.11
N LEU A 367 -14.24 -17.16 -9.33
CA LEU A 367 -13.45 -17.09 -10.58
C LEU A 367 -12.88 -15.68 -10.89
N GLN A 368 -13.19 -14.69 -10.07
CA GLN A 368 -12.66 -13.31 -10.12
C GLN A 368 -12.00 -12.90 -8.79
N ASN A 369 -11.89 -13.84 -7.83
CA ASN A 369 -11.41 -13.62 -6.47
C ASN A 369 -10.70 -14.90 -5.99
N ALA A 370 -9.40 -14.99 -6.26
CA ALA A 370 -8.59 -16.19 -6.04
C ALA A 370 -8.17 -16.43 -4.57
N ARG A 371 -8.74 -15.69 -3.61
CA ARG A 371 -8.53 -15.92 -2.17
C ARG A 371 -9.00 -17.32 -1.79
N LEU A 372 -8.31 -17.94 -0.83
CA LEU A 372 -8.55 -19.31 -0.41
C LEU A 372 -9.63 -19.36 0.66
N ARG A 373 -10.63 -20.25 0.52
CA ARG A 373 -11.62 -20.49 1.57
C ARG A 373 -10.98 -21.25 2.75
N PRO A 374 -11.49 -21.08 3.99
CA PRO A 374 -11.05 -21.88 5.14
C PRO A 374 -11.13 -23.39 4.86
N GLY A 375 -10.02 -24.09 5.07
CA GLY A 375 -9.90 -25.52 4.76
C GLY A 375 -9.43 -25.86 3.33
N SER A 376 -9.05 -24.85 2.53
CA SER A 376 -8.40 -25.05 1.24
C SER A 376 -7.09 -25.86 1.37
N PRO A 377 -6.80 -26.80 0.45
CA PRO A 377 -5.52 -27.52 0.41
C PRO A 377 -4.36 -26.69 -0.16
N ALA A 378 -4.60 -25.44 -0.58
CA ALA A 378 -3.55 -24.50 -0.95
C ALA A 378 -2.99 -23.72 0.26
N ILE A 379 -3.70 -23.76 1.40
CA ILE A 379 -3.29 -23.08 2.63
C ILE A 379 -2.05 -23.75 3.22
N ASP A 380 -1.12 -22.94 3.73
CA ASP A 380 0.12 -23.34 4.44
C ASP A 380 1.02 -24.33 3.65
N SER A 381 0.80 -24.46 2.34
CA SER A 381 1.34 -25.54 1.50
C SER A 381 2.41 -25.08 0.50
N ALA A 382 2.78 -23.80 0.48
CA ALA A 382 3.81 -23.25 -0.39
C ALA A 382 5.22 -23.34 0.22
N ALA A 383 6.25 -23.36 -0.62
CA ALA A 383 7.64 -23.32 -0.18
C ALA A 383 8.03 -21.89 0.24
N SER A 384 8.10 -21.62 1.55
CA SER A 384 8.46 -20.29 2.08
C SER A 384 9.83 -19.78 1.60
N LEU A 385 10.79 -20.67 1.32
CA LEU A 385 12.10 -20.29 0.78
C LEU A 385 12.05 -19.79 -0.68
N ALA A 386 11.04 -20.16 -1.47
CA ALA A 386 10.87 -19.64 -2.82
C ALA A 386 10.57 -18.13 -2.82
N LEU A 387 10.00 -17.59 -1.74
CA LEU A 387 9.75 -16.16 -1.57
C LEU A 387 11.05 -15.34 -1.51
N LEU A 388 12.18 -15.95 -1.13
CA LEU A 388 13.51 -15.30 -1.17
C LEU A 388 13.99 -15.03 -2.60
N ALA A 389 13.46 -15.74 -3.59
CA ALA A 389 13.78 -15.53 -5.00
C ALA A 389 13.22 -14.19 -5.53
N LEU A 390 12.21 -13.61 -4.87
CA LEU A 390 11.73 -12.24 -5.15
C LEU A 390 12.65 -11.14 -4.57
N GLY A 391 13.78 -11.50 -3.94
CA GLY A 391 14.85 -10.59 -3.56
C GLY A 391 14.45 -9.55 -2.51
N SER A 392 14.72 -8.28 -2.80
CA SER A 392 14.42 -7.13 -1.92
C SER A 392 12.98 -6.61 -2.04
N SER A 393 12.09 -7.38 -2.67
CA SER A 393 10.70 -6.98 -2.88
C SER A 393 9.91 -6.92 -1.56
N PRO A 394 8.90 -6.03 -1.44
CA PRO A 394 8.01 -6.02 -0.28
C PRO A 394 7.35 -7.39 -0.07
N PHE A 395 7.42 -7.92 1.15
CA PHE A 395 6.79 -9.20 1.52
C PHE A 395 5.27 -9.04 1.71
N VAL A 396 4.59 -8.74 0.60
CA VAL A 396 3.15 -8.49 0.53
C VAL A 396 2.52 -9.21 -0.67
N ASP A 397 1.22 -9.41 -0.60
CA ASP A 397 0.44 -10.15 -1.60
C ASP A 397 -0.24 -9.24 -2.65
N ALA A 398 -1.16 -9.78 -3.45
CA ALA A 398 -1.88 -9.03 -4.47
C ALA A 398 -2.78 -7.92 -3.93
N ASP A 399 -3.22 -7.99 -2.67
CA ASP A 399 -4.07 -6.97 -2.05
C ASP A 399 -3.32 -6.08 -1.06
N GLY A 400 -2.04 -6.36 -0.84
CA GLY A 400 -1.12 -5.56 -0.06
C GLY A 400 -1.02 -5.97 1.41
N GLY A 401 -1.65 -7.07 1.81
CA GLY A 401 -1.43 -7.70 3.11
C GLY A 401 -0.06 -8.41 3.19
N ILE A 402 0.44 -8.64 4.41
CA ILE A 402 1.74 -9.29 4.64
C ILE A 402 1.75 -10.75 4.20
N ARG A 403 2.85 -11.21 3.59
CA ARG A 403 2.97 -12.56 3.00
C ARG A 403 3.24 -13.73 3.93
N MET A 404 3.61 -13.52 5.19
CA MET A 404 3.89 -14.62 6.12
C MET A 404 3.01 -14.46 7.36
N LYS A 405 2.03 -15.36 7.50
CA LYS A 405 1.03 -15.34 8.58
C LYS A 405 1.07 -16.68 9.34
N LYS A 406 0.94 -16.64 10.68
CA LYS A 406 0.60 -17.82 11.48
C LYS A 406 -0.92 -18.00 11.50
N LYS A 407 -1.36 -19.25 11.61
CA LYS A 407 -2.75 -19.62 11.90
C LYS A 407 -2.77 -20.30 13.28
N GLY A 408 -3.21 -19.55 14.29
CA GLY A 408 -3.09 -19.94 15.71
C GLY A 408 -1.63 -20.06 16.17
N SER A 409 -1.34 -21.02 17.05
CA SER A 409 0.00 -21.24 17.64
C SER A 409 1.00 -22.01 16.75
N GLY A 410 0.72 -22.12 15.45
CA GLY A 410 1.63 -22.73 14.48
C GLY A 410 2.84 -21.86 14.13
N ALA A 411 3.73 -22.41 13.30
CA ALA A 411 4.72 -21.58 12.59
C ALA A 411 4.00 -20.72 11.54
N ALA A 412 4.58 -19.57 11.19
CA ALA A 412 4.17 -18.87 9.99
C ALA A 412 4.53 -19.72 8.76
N LEU A 413 3.55 -19.98 7.91
CA LEU A 413 3.71 -20.68 6.65
C LEU A 413 3.21 -19.76 5.52
N LEU A 414 3.20 -20.29 4.30
CA LEU A 414 2.88 -19.54 3.09
C LEU A 414 1.80 -20.30 2.31
N ASP A 415 0.78 -19.59 1.85
CA ASP A 415 -0.27 -20.12 0.99
C ASP A 415 0.21 -20.21 -0.48
N ILE A 416 -0.36 -21.13 -1.26
CA ILE A 416 -0.11 -21.22 -2.72
C ILE A 416 -1.00 -20.21 -3.45
N GLY A 417 -0.38 -19.32 -4.24
CA GLY A 417 -1.07 -18.30 -5.04
C GLY A 417 -0.96 -16.87 -4.52
N ALA A 418 -1.76 -15.97 -5.12
CA ALA A 418 -1.59 -14.52 -5.08
C ALA A 418 -2.09 -13.78 -3.83
N TYR A 419 -2.77 -14.45 -2.90
CA TYR A 419 -3.36 -13.83 -1.70
C TYR A 419 -3.04 -14.69 -0.47
N GLU A 420 -2.90 -14.06 0.70
CA GLU A 420 -2.47 -14.73 1.93
C GLU A 420 -3.59 -14.77 2.99
N SER A 421 -4.05 -15.96 3.38
CA SER A 421 -5.04 -16.12 4.45
C SER A 421 -4.40 -16.11 5.85
N GLY A 422 -5.14 -15.69 6.88
CA GLY A 422 -4.73 -15.86 8.29
C GLY A 422 -4.91 -14.64 9.21
N ASP A 423 -5.17 -13.46 8.68
CA ASP A 423 -5.66 -12.34 9.51
C ASP A 423 -7.16 -12.55 9.82
N VAL A 424 -7.62 -12.05 10.97
CA VAL A 424 -9.04 -12.08 11.34
C VAL A 424 -9.51 -10.66 11.59
N PHE A 425 -10.48 -10.19 10.82
CA PHE A 425 -11.12 -8.89 11.01
C PHE A 425 -12.63 -9.07 11.22
N TYR A 426 -13.21 -8.29 12.13
CA TYR A 426 -14.65 -8.18 12.32
C TYR A 426 -15.02 -6.87 13.02
N THR A 427 -16.29 -6.50 13.05
CA THR A 427 -16.77 -5.41 13.91
C THR A 427 -17.37 -5.99 15.18
N HIS A 428 -16.82 -5.64 16.33
CA HIS A 428 -17.42 -5.88 17.64
C HIS A 428 -18.52 -4.85 17.90
N VAL A 429 -19.62 -5.29 18.53
CA VAL A 429 -20.70 -4.40 18.99
C VAL A 429 -20.94 -4.67 20.46
N ASN A 430 -20.86 -3.64 21.29
CA ASN A 430 -21.19 -3.74 22.70
C ASN A 430 -22.68 -4.08 22.86
N ASN A 431 -22.96 -5.19 23.53
CA ASN A 431 -24.32 -5.65 23.83
C ASN A 431 -24.58 -5.72 25.35
N ASN A 432 -23.72 -5.07 26.15
CA ASN A 432 -23.86 -5.00 27.60
C ASN A 432 -24.91 -3.97 27.99
N ILE A 433 -26.14 -4.44 28.25
CA ILE A 433 -27.26 -3.61 28.77
C ILE A 433 -26.96 -3.09 30.20
N SER A 434 -26.05 -3.75 30.92
CA SER A 434 -25.48 -3.25 32.18
C SER A 434 -24.35 -2.26 31.91
N SER A 435 -24.49 -1.04 32.43
CA SER A 435 -23.46 0.02 32.42
C SER A 435 -22.09 -0.53 32.86
N SER A 436 -21.13 -0.48 31.95
CA SER A 436 -19.80 -1.05 32.12
C SER A 436 -18.79 -0.37 31.18
N HIS A 437 -17.68 0.14 31.72
CA HIS A 437 -16.52 0.63 30.95
C HIS A 437 -15.76 -0.48 30.20
N ILE A 438 -16.27 -1.72 30.25
CA ILE A 438 -15.68 -2.92 29.66
C ILE A 438 -16.71 -3.61 28.74
N SER A 439 -16.27 -4.01 27.55
CA SER A 439 -16.99 -4.90 26.64
C SER A 439 -16.13 -6.12 26.29
N SER A 440 -16.73 -7.31 26.26
CA SER A 440 -15.99 -8.57 26.03
C SER A 440 -16.07 -9.00 24.57
N LEU A 441 -14.91 -9.31 23.99
CA LEU A 441 -14.80 -9.89 22.66
C LEU A 441 -15.12 -11.39 22.76
N ASP A 442 -16.09 -11.85 21.97
CA ASP A 442 -16.53 -13.24 21.92
C ASP A 442 -16.51 -13.73 20.48
N HIS A 443 -15.33 -14.16 20.03
CA HIS A 443 -15.07 -14.57 18.65
C HIS A 443 -14.29 -15.90 18.64
N PRO A 444 -14.62 -16.89 17.80
CA PRO A 444 -13.96 -18.20 17.80
C PRO A 444 -12.43 -18.11 17.76
N ASP A 445 -11.88 -17.25 16.90
CA ASP A 445 -10.43 -17.11 16.67
C ASP A 445 -9.69 -16.24 17.70
N LEU A 446 -10.43 -15.65 18.66
CA LEU A 446 -9.91 -14.94 19.83
C LEU A 446 -10.12 -15.71 21.14
N ASN A 447 -11.10 -16.61 21.18
CA ASN A 447 -11.54 -17.29 22.39
C ASN A 447 -10.51 -18.34 22.84
N GLY A 448 -9.90 -18.12 23.99
CA GLY A 448 -8.80 -18.94 24.53
C GLY A 448 -7.41 -18.55 24.03
N ASP A 449 -7.30 -17.64 23.06
CA ASP A 449 -6.02 -17.18 22.53
C ASP A 449 -5.49 -15.96 23.29
N SER A 450 -4.32 -16.10 23.90
CA SER A 450 -3.61 -15.04 24.63
C SER A 450 -2.42 -14.47 23.87
N GLY A 451 -2.39 -14.59 22.53
CA GLY A 451 -1.43 -13.91 21.66
C GLY A 451 -1.52 -12.39 21.87
N ALA A 452 -0.58 -11.86 22.65
CA ALA A 452 -0.72 -10.55 23.27
C ALA A 452 -0.70 -9.41 22.25
N ASP A 453 0.20 -9.50 21.28
CA ASP A 453 0.62 -8.45 20.34
C ASP A 453 -0.20 -8.36 19.06
N GLU A 454 -1.07 -9.33 18.78
CA GLU A 454 -1.77 -9.47 17.49
C GLU A 454 -3.00 -8.59 17.35
N ILE A 455 -3.60 -8.18 18.48
CA ILE A 455 -4.93 -7.57 18.55
C ILE A 455 -4.84 -6.05 18.46
N HIS A 456 -5.60 -5.46 17.53
CA HIS A 456 -5.80 -4.01 17.46
C HIS A 456 -7.28 -3.65 17.30
N ILE A 457 -7.65 -2.46 17.76
CA ILE A 457 -9.02 -1.96 17.71
C ILE A 457 -9.10 -0.54 17.15
N THR A 458 -10.27 -0.14 16.70
CA THR A 458 -10.57 1.24 16.29
C THR A 458 -12.04 1.53 16.56
N SER A 459 -12.33 2.63 17.27
CA SER A 459 -13.70 3.10 17.54
C SER A 459 -14.45 3.35 16.24
N ASN A 460 -15.65 2.79 16.08
CA ASN A 460 -16.43 2.88 14.85
C ASN A 460 -17.87 3.32 15.13
N TYR A 461 -18.19 4.56 14.75
CA TYR A 461 -19.52 5.16 14.94
C TYR A 461 -20.57 4.62 13.97
N SER A 462 -20.19 3.82 12.96
CA SER A 462 -21.12 3.23 11.99
C SER A 462 -20.94 1.71 11.82
N PHE A 463 -21.96 0.93 12.13
CA PHE A 463 -22.00 -0.50 11.85
C PHE A 463 -23.03 -0.78 10.75
N GLN A 464 -22.62 -1.54 9.72
CA GLN A 464 -23.47 -1.88 8.56
C GLN A 464 -24.16 -0.67 7.90
N GLY A 465 -23.50 0.50 7.88
CA GLY A 465 -24.04 1.75 7.34
C GLY A 465 -25.05 2.49 8.23
N ALA A 466 -25.34 1.98 9.44
CA ALA A 466 -26.17 2.64 10.45
C ALA A 466 -25.33 3.24 11.58
N PHE A 467 -25.71 4.43 12.08
CA PHE A 467 -25.01 5.10 13.18
C PHE A 467 -25.33 4.46 14.54
N GLY A 468 -24.29 4.24 15.34
CA GLY A 468 -24.38 3.84 16.75
C GLY A 468 -24.41 5.04 17.71
N PRO A 469 -24.11 4.84 19.00
CA PRO A 469 -23.68 5.89 19.91
C PRO A 469 -22.20 6.22 19.70
N TYR A 470 -21.77 7.40 20.14
CA TYR A 470 -20.35 7.73 20.30
C TYR A 470 -19.78 6.99 21.52
N ASN A 471 -18.51 6.57 21.45
CA ASN A 471 -17.79 6.11 22.64
C ASN A 471 -17.16 7.31 23.37
N ASN A 472 -16.36 8.11 22.65
CA ASN A 472 -15.73 9.35 23.13
C ASN A 472 -14.92 9.19 24.42
N ASP A 473 -14.01 8.22 24.41
CA ASP A 473 -13.02 7.93 25.46
C ASP A 473 -11.72 7.44 24.77
N ASN A 474 -10.66 7.17 25.52
CA ASN A 474 -9.44 6.55 24.98
C ASN A 474 -9.53 5.03 25.15
N GLU A 475 -9.53 4.27 24.05
CA GLU A 475 -9.81 2.83 24.12
C GLU A 475 -8.56 1.95 24.26
N GLY A 476 -8.60 1.04 25.24
CA GLY A 476 -7.57 0.02 25.50
C GLY A 476 -8.12 -1.41 25.40
N ILE A 477 -7.20 -2.38 25.38
CA ILE A 477 -7.53 -3.82 25.38
C ILE A 477 -6.82 -4.60 26.50
N TYR A 478 -7.40 -5.73 26.91
CA TYR A 478 -6.75 -6.69 27.81
C TYR A 478 -7.34 -8.10 27.70
N TYR A 479 -6.51 -9.10 28.03
CA TYR A 479 -6.91 -10.51 28.09
C TYR A 479 -7.12 -11.00 29.52
N THR A 480 -8.27 -11.63 29.80
CA THR A 480 -8.47 -12.39 31.06
C THR A 480 -9.63 -13.38 30.96
N GLY A 481 -9.58 -14.44 31.76
CA GLY A 481 -10.65 -15.45 31.84
C GLY A 481 -10.97 -16.14 30.51
N GLY A 482 -9.98 -16.29 29.62
CA GLY A 482 -10.15 -16.93 28.31
C GLY A 482 -10.65 -16.03 27.19
N LYS A 483 -10.77 -14.71 27.40
CA LYS A 483 -11.28 -13.75 26.41
C LYS A 483 -10.52 -12.44 26.41
N TRP A 484 -10.44 -11.81 25.24
CA TRP A 484 -10.09 -10.41 25.07
C TRP A 484 -11.26 -9.48 25.43
N ARG A 485 -10.94 -8.25 25.82
CA ARG A 485 -11.88 -7.17 26.14
C ARG A 485 -11.39 -5.85 25.58
N ILE A 486 -12.35 -5.01 25.19
CA ILE A 486 -12.17 -3.57 24.99
C ILE A 486 -12.61 -2.88 26.28
N PHE A 487 -11.91 -1.83 26.68
CA PHE A 487 -12.34 -0.96 27.77
C PHE A 487 -11.97 0.50 27.51
N ASN A 488 -12.66 1.39 28.20
CA ASN A 488 -12.38 2.83 28.21
C ASN A 488 -11.37 3.13 29.33
N GLU A 489 -10.22 3.71 28.97
CA GLU A 489 -9.13 4.04 29.89
C GLU A 489 -9.57 5.06 30.96
N GLY A 490 -10.47 5.98 30.60
CA GLY A 490 -11.10 6.94 31.54
C GLY A 490 -12.09 6.31 32.54
N LEU A 491 -12.31 4.99 32.46
CA LEU A 491 -13.29 4.21 33.25
C LEU A 491 -14.75 4.66 33.04
N ILE A 492 -15.05 5.33 31.93
CA ILE A 492 -16.41 5.73 31.53
C ILE A 492 -17.12 4.56 30.85
N ASP A 493 -18.41 4.36 31.13
CA ASP A 493 -19.16 3.22 30.61
C ASP A 493 -19.29 3.23 29.08
N ILE A 494 -18.92 2.11 28.43
CA ILE A 494 -19.11 1.91 26.99
C ILE A 494 -20.61 1.77 26.74
N ALA A 495 -21.17 2.63 25.90
CA ALA A 495 -22.60 2.65 25.59
C ALA A 495 -23.08 1.33 24.95
N ASP A 496 -24.30 0.87 25.24
CA ASP A 496 -24.92 -0.23 24.49
C ASP A 496 -25.03 0.17 23.02
N LYS A 497 -24.65 -0.76 22.13
CA LYS A 497 -24.49 -0.58 20.67
C LYS A 497 -23.30 0.27 20.21
N ALA A 498 -22.41 0.73 21.10
CA ALA A 498 -21.09 1.23 20.67
C ALA A 498 -20.34 0.12 19.90
N ALA A 499 -19.72 0.47 18.77
CA ALA A 499 -19.09 -0.50 17.87
C ALA A 499 -17.60 -0.18 17.65
N PHE A 500 -16.83 -1.23 17.39
CA PHE A 500 -15.38 -1.17 17.26
C PHE A 500 -14.94 -2.12 16.15
N ASN A 501 -14.15 -1.65 15.20
CA ASN A 501 -13.45 -2.55 14.27
C ASN A 501 -12.36 -3.26 15.08
N VAL A 502 -12.23 -4.57 14.91
CA VAL A 502 -11.27 -5.44 15.60
C VAL A 502 -10.50 -6.23 14.56
N VAL A 503 -9.17 -6.22 14.68
CA VAL A 503 -8.26 -7.06 13.89
C VAL A 503 -7.39 -7.90 14.80
N LYS A 504 -7.13 -9.13 14.38
CA LYS A 504 -6.01 -9.97 14.79
C LYS A 504 -5.12 -10.17 13.57
N PHE A 505 -3.91 -9.63 13.60
CA PHE A 505 -2.94 -9.87 12.52
C PHE A 505 -2.25 -11.22 12.71
N GLY A 506 -2.22 -12.04 11.65
CA GLY A 506 -1.42 -13.27 11.64
C GLY A 506 0.09 -13.02 11.46
N ALA A 507 0.50 -11.78 11.18
CA ALA A 507 1.84 -11.43 10.71
C ALA A 507 2.94 -11.47 11.79
N THR A 508 3.54 -12.65 12.00
CA THR A 508 4.39 -12.99 13.17
C THR A 508 5.67 -12.18 13.37
N THR A 509 6.18 -11.53 12.33
CA THR A 509 7.41 -10.71 12.40
C THR A 509 7.11 -9.22 12.52
N ASN A 510 5.83 -8.86 12.45
CA ASN A 510 5.35 -7.51 12.23
C ASN A 510 4.45 -7.00 13.36
N THR A 511 4.06 -7.87 14.28
CA THR A 511 3.47 -7.55 15.59
C THR A 511 4.54 -7.62 16.70
N PHE A 512 4.39 -6.82 17.76
CA PHE A 512 5.11 -6.96 19.03
C PHE A 512 4.48 -6.12 20.15
N GLU A 513 4.72 -6.48 21.41
CA GLU A 513 4.41 -5.64 22.59
C GLU A 513 5.54 -4.60 22.86
N HIS A 514 5.16 -3.38 23.24
CA HIS A 514 6.08 -2.29 23.58
C HIS A 514 5.81 -1.72 24.98
N GLU A 515 6.69 -2.01 25.95
CA GLU A 515 6.57 -1.53 27.34
C GLU A 515 7.29 -0.20 27.59
N VAL A 516 6.62 0.75 28.26
CA VAL A 516 7.18 2.03 28.71
C VAL A 516 8.03 1.83 29.97
N THR A 517 9.30 1.46 29.76
CA THR A 517 10.29 1.20 30.83
C THR A 517 10.95 2.45 31.43
N ALA A 518 10.58 3.66 30.99
CA ALA A 518 11.16 4.92 31.45
C ALA A 518 10.09 5.98 31.75
N ALA A 519 9.94 6.33 33.03
CA ALA A 519 9.01 7.36 33.49
C ALA A 519 9.40 8.79 33.08
N GLY A 520 8.39 9.64 32.85
CA GLY A 520 8.53 11.10 32.98
C GLY A 520 8.57 11.91 31.69
N ASN A 521 8.31 11.29 30.55
CA ASN A 521 8.30 11.90 29.21
C ASN A 521 6.93 11.66 28.52
N ASN A 522 6.56 12.47 27.53
CA ASN A 522 5.30 12.29 26.78
C ASN A 522 5.40 11.28 25.63
N TYR A 523 6.60 10.75 25.37
CA TYR A 523 6.85 9.75 24.35
C TYR A 523 7.80 8.65 24.84
N THR A 524 7.74 7.49 24.16
CA THR A 524 8.58 6.31 24.34
C THR A 524 9.15 5.87 22.99
N THR A 525 10.42 5.46 22.95
CA THR A 525 11.14 5.15 21.70
C THR A 525 11.05 3.65 21.38
N ILE A 526 10.56 3.31 20.18
CA ILE A 526 10.58 1.94 19.66
C ILE A 526 12.00 1.58 19.22
N ASN A 527 12.40 0.33 19.46
CA ASN A 527 13.69 -0.22 19.06
C ASN A 527 13.49 -1.61 18.43
N ASN A 528 13.18 -1.65 17.14
CA ASN A 528 12.81 -2.86 16.40
C ASN A 528 13.45 -2.83 15.01
N SER A 529 14.09 -3.93 14.58
CA SER A 529 14.82 -4.02 13.31
C SER A 529 13.97 -3.85 12.05
N GLY A 530 12.65 -4.03 12.13
CA GLY A 530 11.74 -3.75 11.01
C GLY A 530 11.27 -2.29 10.93
N LEU A 531 11.61 -1.47 11.93
CA LEU A 531 11.16 -0.07 12.10
C LEU A 531 12.33 0.94 12.19
N ASP A 532 13.47 0.52 12.73
CA ASP A 532 14.72 1.28 12.77
C ASP A 532 15.16 1.68 11.34
N GLY A 533 15.39 2.97 11.11
CA GLY A 533 15.74 3.50 9.79
C GLY A 533 14.58 3.62 8.79
N ALA A 534 13.44 2.97 9.04
CA ALA A 534 12.35 2.80 8.09
C ALA A 534 11.24 3.86 8.28
N SER A 535 11.47 5.08 7.78
CA SER A 535 10.59 6.24 7.98
C SER A 535 9.24 6.20 7.26
N LEU A 536 9.03 5.24 6.35
CA LEU A 536 7.81 5.12 5.52
C LEU A 536 6.85 4.03 6.02
N ARG A 537 7.13 3.42 7.18
CA ARG A 537 6.33 2.33 7.74
C ARG A 537 4.94 2.82 8.14
N ILE A 538 3.91 2.07 7.75
CA ILE A 538 2.56 2.25 8.28
C ILE A 538 2.45 1.42 9.55
N LEU A 539 2.09 2.06 10.66
CA LEU A 539 1.97 1.43 11.99
C LEU A 539 0.52 1.43 12.46
N GLN A 540 0.09 0.37 13.14
CA GLN A 540 -1.07 0.41 14.04
C GLN A 540 -0.59 0.25 15.49
N VAL A 541 -1.16 1.04 16.41
CA VAL A 541 -0.81 1.05 17.83
C VAL A 541 -2.07 1.00 18.67
N THR A 542 -2.13 0.08 19.63
CA THR A 542 -3.28 -0.07 20.53
C THR A 542 -2.79 -0.22 21.96
N GLN A 543 -3.41 0.50 22.90
CA GLN A 543 -3.05 0.46 24.32
C GLN A 543 -3.39 -0.92 24.91
N HIS A 544 -2.39 -1.65 25.40
CA HIS A 544 -2.56 -2.97 26.02
C HIS A 544 -2.39 -2.84 27.54
N TYR A 545 -3.44 -3.15 28.30
CA TYR A 545 -3.42 -3.06 29.75
C TYR A 545 -2.85 -4.33 30.39
N THR A 546 -1.59 -4.21 30.83
CA THR A 546 -0.86 -5.22 31.62
C THR A 546 -0.81 -4.90 33.11
N GLY A 547 -1.48 -3.82 33.55
CA GLY A 547 -1.50 -3.34 34.94
C GLY A 547 -1.42 -1.82 35.12
N THR A 548 -1.22 -1.07 34.03
CA THR A 548 -1.08 0.39 34.03
C THR A 548 -2.03 1.00 33.01
N TYR A 549 -2.79 2.02 33.42
CA TYR A 549 -3.69 2.80 32.55
C TYR A 549 -2.93 3.94 31.85
N ASN A 550 -3.41 4.37 30.68
CA ASN A 550 -2.98 5.55 29.94
C ASN A 550 -4.18 6.21 29.22
N ASP A 551 -5.02 6.91 29.98
CA ASP A 551 -6.17 7.69 29.49
C ASP A 551 -5.74 8.98 28.76
N HIS A 552 -5.06 8.79 27.62
CA HIS A 552 -4.53 9.85 26.77
C HIS A 552 -4.49 9.39 25.31
N PRO A 553 -4.83 10.24 24.33
CA PRO A 553 -4.92 9.83 22.93
C PRO A 553 -3.53 9.47 22.39
N PRO A 554 -3.28 8.20 21.98
CA PRO A 554 -1.99 7.77 21.50
C PRO A 554 -1.78 8.14 20.03
N GLY A 555 -0.52 8.15 19.61
CA GLY A 555 -0.11 8.27 18.21
C GLY A 555 1.39 8.06 18.04
N VAL A 556 1.85 8.03 16.79
CA VAL A 556 3.24 7.75 16.42
C VAL A 556 3.91 8.92 15.71
N TRP A 557 5.23 8.99 15.83
CA TRP A 557 6.07 9.86 15.01
C TRP A 557 7.43 9.21 14.75
N TYR A 558 8.06 9.59 13.63
CA TYR A 558 9.40 9.14 13.28
C TYR A 558 10.42 10.26 13.45
N GLY A 559 11.55 9.96 14.08
CA GLY A 559 12.65 10.90 14.24
C GLY A 559 13.89 10.28 14.87
N PHE A 560 15.05 10.88 14.59
CA PHE A 560 16.36 10.38 15.04
C PHE A 560 16.68 8.93 14.58
N GLY A 561 16.08 8.50 13.47
CA GLY A 561 16.24 7.15 12.91
C GLY A 561 15.31 6.08 13.51
N LYS A 562 14.33 6.47 14.34
CA LYS A 562 13.44 5.55 15.07
C LYS A 562 12.00 6.04 15.09
N TRP A 563 11.07 5.11 15.26
CA TRP A 563 9.68 5.40 15.60
C TRP A 563 9.51 5.60 17.11
N HIS A 564 8.54 6.41 17.51
CA HIS A 564 8.20 6.70 18.89
C HIS A 564 6.68 6.70 19.04
N ILE A 565 6.16 6.16 20.15
CA ILE A 565 4.77 6.32 20.56
C ILE A 565 4.69 7.53 21.49
N SER A 566 3.70 8.39 21.32
CA SER A 566 3.46 9.58 22.14
C SER A 566 2.00 9.68 22.54
N ASN A 567 1.74 10.19 23.74
CA ASN A 567 0.45 10.82 24.02
C ASN A 567 0.41 12.15 23.24
N PHE A 568 -0.66 12.38 22.46
CA PHE A 568 -0.76 13.54 21.56
C PHE A 568 -1.27 14.81 22.25
N ASP A 569 -1.82 14.69 23.46
CA ASP A 569 -2.06 15.82 24.38
C ASP A 569 -0.79 16.30 25.11
N LEU A 570 0.35 15.65 24.83
CA LEU A 570 1.67 15.91 25.43
C LEU A 570 1.75 15.64 26.94
N VAL A 571 0.82 14.89 27.52
CA VAL A 571 0.92 14.39 28.90
C VAL A 571 1.96 13.26 28.98
N ASN A 572 2.66 13.16 30.11
CA ASN A 572 3.68 12.15 30.33
C ASN A 572 3.06 10.73 30.31
N ILE A 573 3.58 9.81 29.49
CA ILE A 573 3.14 8.40 29.49
C ILE A 573 3.52 7.75 30.84
N PRO A 574 2.62 7.01 31.50
CA PRO A 574 2.92 6.24 32.69
C PRO A 574 3.95 5.12 32.46
N ASN A 575 4.83 4.92 33.43
CA ASN A 575 5.80 3.83 33.40
C ASN A 575 5.10 2.49 33.63
N GLY A 576 5.33 1.51 32.75
CA GLY A 576 4.63 0.23 32.74
C GLY A 576 3.31 0.25 31.95
N ALA A 577 2.99 1.33 31.23
CA ALA A 577 2.03 1.26 30.13
C ALA A 577 2.63 0.41 29.00
N ASN A 578 1.81 -0.41 28.34
CA ASN A 578 2.22 -1.32 27.26
C ASN A 578 1.33 -1.07 26.03
N TYR A 579 1.87 -1.28 24.83
CA TYR A 579 1.15 -1.15 23.57
C TYR A 579 1.38 -2.36 22.68
N ASN A 580 0.33 -2.81 22.01
CA ASN A 580 0.46 -3.62 20.81
C ASN A 580 0.92 -2.73 19.67
N VAL A 581 1.92 -3.17 18.91
CA VAL A 581 2.46 -2.46 17.75
C VAL A 581 2.52 -3.39 16.56
N TYR A 582 1.76 -3.06 15.52
CA TYR A 582 1.82 -3.68 14.20
C TYR A 582 2.48 -2.73 13.20
N TYR A 583 3.22 -3.26 12.21
CA TYR A 583 3.80 -2.44 11.14
C TYR A 583 3.90 -3.14 9.77
N GLN A 584 3.77 -2.38 8.68
CA GLN A 584 4.12 -2.84 7.32
C GLN A 584 4.66 -1.75 6.39
N GLU A 585 5.09 -2.16 5.19
CA GLU A 585 5.35 -1.26 4.06
C GLU A 585 4.03 -0.60 3.59
N PRO A 586 4.07 0.60 2.98
CA PRO A 586 2.92 1.15 2.27
C PRO A 586 2.48 0.23 1.13
N SER A 587 1.18 -0.05 1.06
CA SER A 587 0.55 -0.98 0.12
C SER A 587 -0.84 -0.45 -0.30
N LYS A 588 -1.61 -1.23 -1.09
CA LYS A 588 -3.02 -0.88 -1.39
C LYS A 588 -3.84 -0.75 -0.09
N SER A 589 -3.57 -1.63 0.87
CA SER A 589 -4.32 -1.81 2.11
C SER A 589 -3.76 -1.10 3.32
N ALA A 590 -2.57 -0.48 3.20
CA ALA A 590 -1.93 0.31 4.25
C ALA A 590 -1.29 1.59 3.71
N TRP A 591 -1.74 2.75 4.18
CA TRP A 591 -1.25 4.05 3.72
C TRP A 591 -1.29 5.10 4.84
N GLU A 592 -0.63 6.25 4.61
CA GLU A 592 -0.84 7.44 5.43
C GLU A 592 -1.89 8.34 4.77
N HIS A 593 -2.91 8.71 5.53
CA HIS A 593 -3.87 9.75 5.20
C HIS A 593 -3.46 11.07 5.86
N VAL A 594 -3.65 12.19 5.16
CA VAL A 594 -3.39 13.55 5.68
C VAL A 594 -4.64 14.41 5.54
N ALA A 595 -5.08 14.97 6.66
CA ALA A 595 -6.19 15.90 6.74
C ALA A 595 -5.77 17.26 6.16
N SER A 596 -6.44 17.71 5.10
CA SER A 596 -6.16 18.96 4.41
C SER A 596 -7.41 19.83 4.33
N ALA A 597 -7.24 21.11 4.00
CA ALA A 597 -8.37 22.02 3.74
C ALA A 597 -9.30 21.58 2.58
N ALA A 598 -8.94 20.56 1.80
CA ALA A 598 -9.75 19.99 0.73
C ALA A 598 -10.57 18.76 1.15
N ASN A 599 -10.15 18.02 2.19
CA ASN A 599 -10.84 16.80 2.67
C ASN A 599 -11.40 16.91 4.11
N ILE A 600 -11.09 17.98 4.85
CA ILE A 600 -11.66 18.26 6.18
C ILE A 600 -13.08 18.81 6.05
N THR A 601 -13.98 18.30 6.90
CA THR A 601 -15.27 18.93 7.20
C THR A 601 -15.46 18.94 8.72
N ALA A 602 -15.54 20.14 9.32
CA ALA A 602 -15.72 20.32 10.76
C ALA A 602 -14.75 19.48 11.63
N ASN A 603 -15.24 18.46 12.34
CA ASN A 603 -14.47 17.59 13.23
C ASN A 603 -13.97 16.29 12.57
N TRP A 604 -14.08 16.14 11.25
CA TRP A 604 -13.61 14.95 10.53
C TRP A 604 -12.86 15.26 9.22
N THR A 605 -12.20 14.24 8.69
CA THR A 605 -11.56 14.23 7.37
C THR A 605 -12.02 13.00 6.58
N VAL A 606 -12.27 13.17 5.29
CA VAL A 606 -12.76 12.11 4.39
C VAL A 606 -11.59 11.21 3.93
N LEU A 607 -11.75 9.89 4.09
CA LEU A 607 -10.87 8.89 3.51
C LEU A 607 -11.35 8.57 2.09
N ASP A 608 -10.53 8.93 1.11
CA ASP A 608 -10.82 8.74 -0.31
C ASP A 608 -9.78 7.82 -0.94
N ASN A 609 -10.08 6.51 -0.95
CA ASN A 609 -9.24 5.46 -1.52
C ASN A 609 -10.14 4.47 -2.30
N PRO A 610 -9.85 4.19 -3.59
CA PRO A 610 -10.65 3.29 -4.44
C PRO A 610 -11.01 1.93 -3.84
N ILE A 611 -10.25 1.38 -2.89
CA ILE A 611 -10.57 0.07 -2.28
C ILE A 611 -11.61 0.15 -1.15
N ILE A 612 -11.91 1.32 -0.59
CA ILE A 612 -12.92 1.49 0.48
C ILE A 612 -14.06 2.45 0.14
N ASN A 613 -13.94 3.21 -0.95
CA ASN A 613 -15.03 4.00 -1.49
C ASN A 613 -16.18 3.08 -1.94
N ASP A 614 -17.41 3.44 -1.61
CA ASP A 614 -18.62 2.62 -1.77
C ASP A 614 -18.63 1.27 -1.00
N VAL A 615 -17.69 1.04 -0.06
CA VAL A 615 -17.57 -0.21 0.73
C VAL A 615 -17.91 0.01 2.22
N PRO A 616 -19.20 -0.05 2.63
CA PRO A 616 -19.65 0.23 4.01
C PRO A 616 -19.19 -0.78 5.07
N CYS A 617 -18.59 -1.90 4.68
CA CYS A 617 -18.12 -2.96 5.59
C CYS A 617 -16.60 -3.18 5.57
N ALA A 618 -15.80 -2.26 5.00
CA ALA A 618 -14.34 -2.39 4.84
C ALA A 618 -13.50 -2.49 6.13
N GLN A 619 -14.11 -2.31 7.32
CA GLN A 619 -13.46 -2.46 8.64
C GLN A 619 -12.13 -1.69 8.75
N VAL A 620 -12.20 -0.36 8.59
CA VAL A 620 -11.05 0.52 8.62
C VAL A 620 -10.46 0.64 10.03
N HIS A 621 -9.14 0.48 10.14
CA HIS A 621 -8.34 0.70 11.35
C HIS A 621 -7.43 1.92 11.19
N VAL A 622 -7.28 2.72 12.25
CA VAL A 622 -6.48 3.95 12.21
C VAL A 622 -5.65 4.18 13.47
N THR A 623 -4.45 4.72 13.28
CA THR A 623 -3.55 5.20 14.34
C THR A 623 -3.05 6.60 13.98
N GLN A 624 -2.98 7.51 14.96
CA GLN A 624 -2.57 8.89 14.70
C GLN A 624 -1.09 8.99 14.34
N SER A 625 -0.75 9.86 13.39
CA SER A 625 0.61 10.16 12.95
C SER A 625 0.88 11.67 13.07
N ALA A 626 2.05 12.02 13.59
CA ALA A 626 2.54 13.41 13.59
C ALA A 626 3.64 13.62 12.52
N SER A 627 3.56 12.92 11.39
CA SER A 627 4.50 13.05 10.26
C SER A 627 4.62 14.48 9.72
N GLN A 628 3.51 15.22 9.69
CA GLN A 628 3.47 16.64 9.30
C GLN A 628 3.75 17.61 10.48
N GLY A 629 4.09 17.08 11.66
CA GLY A 629 4.36 17.85 12.89
C GLY A 629 3.13 18.21 13.74
N VAL A 630 1.93 17.76 13.35
CA VAL A 630 0.69 18.01 14.10
C VAL A 630 0.41 16.88 15.09
N PHE A 631 0.21 17.24 16.36
CA PHE A 631 -0.24 16.34 17.41
C PHE A 631 -1.73 16.59 17.67
N ASN A 632 -2.60 15.74 17.12
CA ASN A 632 -4.04 15.82 17.31
C ASN A 632 -4.42 15.29 18.72
N ALA A 633 -4.62 16.21 19.65
CA ALA A 633 -4.79 15.95 21.09
C ALA A 633 -6.21 15.46 21.48
N HIS A 634 -6.85 14.67 20.61
CA HIS A 634 -8.26 14.28 20.72
C HIS A 634 -8.42 12.76 20.53
N PRO A 635 -9.36 12.09 21.23
CA PRO A 635 -9.73 10.73 20.89
C PRO A 635 -10.31 10.67 19.47
N ILE A 636 -9.96 9.65 18.70
CA ILE A 636 -10.41 9.51 17.31
C ILE A 636 -11.24 8.24 17.08
N GLY A 637 -12.04 8.25 16.03
CA GLY A 637 -12.76 7.09 15.53
C GLY A 637 -12.96 7.16 14.02
N VAL A 638 -13.62 6.14 13.47
CA VAL A 638 -14.04 6.09 12.06
C VAL A 638 -15.55 6.03 11.90
N TRP A 639 -16.07 6.54 10.78
CA TRP A 639 -17.42 6.22 10.30
C TRP A 639 -17.50 6.16 8.78
N TYR A 640 -18.47 5.43 8.27
CA TYR A 640 -18.88 5.40 6.88
C TYR A 640 -20.07 6.33 6.65
N SER A 641 -19.98 7.23 5.67
CA SER A 641 -21.06 8.12 5.27
C SER A 641 -20.82 8.67 3.86
N GLY A 642 -21.88 8.88 3.08
CA GLY A 642 -21.81 9.55 1.78
C GLY A 642 -20.93 8.88 0.72
N GLY A 643 -20.75 7.55 0.78
CA GLY A 643 -19.87 6.80 -0.13
C GLY A 643 -18.43 6.61 0.38
N HIS A 644 -18.07 7.21 1.51
CA HIS A 644 -16.69 7.22 2.00
C HIS A 644 -16.58 6.85 3.48
N TRP A 645 -15.41 6.33 3.87
CA TRP A 645 -15.01 6.33 5.28
C TRP A 645 -14.46 7.70 5.68
N ASN A 646 -14.46 7.99 6.98
CA ASN A 646 -14.08 9.27 7.55
C ASN A 646 -13.33 9.00 8.86
N ILE A 647 -12.30 9.79 9.18
CA ILE A 647 -11.68 9.84 10.50
C ILE A 647 -12.20 11.08 11.22
N TYR A 648 -12.71 10.94 12.44
CA TYR A 648 -13.29 12.03 13.21
C TYR A 648 -12.71 12.13 14.62
N ASN A 649 -12.60 13.36 15.12
CA ASN A 649 -12.36 13.62 16.55
C ASN A 649 -13.67 13.36 17.30
N GLN A 650 -13.64 12.43 18.26
CA GLN A 650 -14.85 11.94 18.95
C GLN A 650 -15.50 13.00 19.83
N ASP A 651 -14.70 13.95 20.35
CA ASP A 651 -15.11 15.03 21.25
C ASP A 651 -15.71 16.25 20.50
N LEU A 652 -15.88 16.12 19.18
CA LEU A 652 -16.35 17.15 18.25
C LEU A 652 -15.39 18.35 18.08
N ALA A 653 -14.13 18.25 18.52
CA ALA A 653 -13.12 19.26 18.22
C ALA A 653 -12.79 19.31 16.72
N THR A 654 -12.64 20.51 16.16
CA THR A 654 -12.31 20.70 14.74
C THR A 654 -11.06 19.90 14.33
N MET A 655 -11.16 19.15 13.22
CA MET A 655 -10.05 18.36 12.70
C MET A 655 -8.92 19.31 12.26
N PRO A 656 -7.70 19.21 12.81
CA PRO A 656 -6.61 20.09 12.42
C PRO A 656 -6.20 19.85 10.96
N VAL A 657 -5.89 20.94 10.25
CA VAL A 657 -5.13 20.84 8.99
C VAL A 657 -3.75 20.26 9.32
N ASP A 658 -3.27 19.39 8.44
CA ASP A 658 -2.02 18.63 8.54
C ASP A 658 -2.00 17.57 9.66
N ALA A 659 -3.14 17.25 10.29
CA ALA A 659 -3.25 16.02 11.09
C ALA A 659 -3.12 14.78 10.17
N ALA A 660 -2.29 13.80 10.55
CA ALA A 660 -2.05 12.60 9.75
C ALA A 660 -2.45 11.32 10.49
N PHE A 661 -2.73 10.27 9.72
CA PHE A 661 -3.23 9.00 10.24
C PHE A 661 -2.69 7.83 9.42
N HIS A 662 -2.12 6.84 10.09
CA HIS A 662 -1.85 5.54 9.48
C HIS A 662 -3.14 4.76 9.38
N VAL A 663 -3.52 4.38 8.16
CA VAL A 663 -4.74 3.63 7.86
C VAL A 663 -4.35 2.21 7.46
N VAL A 664 -5.04 1.21 7.99
CA VAL A 664 -4.97 -0.20 7.57
C VAL A 664 -6.40 -0.72 7.40
N VAL A 665 -6.64 -1.53 6.37
CA VAL A 665 -7.97 -2.12 6.08
C VAL A 665 -7.86 -3.60 5.79
N SER A 666 -8.96 -4.34 5.96
CA SER A 666 -9.04 -5.76 5.60
C SER A 666 -9.36 -5.94 4.11
N PRO A 667 -8.44 -6.45 3.28
CA PRO A 667 -8.70 -6.50 1.85
C PRO A 667 -9.55 -7.73 1.46
N GLU A 668 -9.49 -8.80 2.26
CA GLU A 668 -10.43 -9.92 2.17
C GLU A 668 -11.86 -9.48 2.48
N GLN A 669 -12.07 -8.70 3.55
CA GLN A 669 -13.39 -8.15 3.88
C GLN A 669 -13.86 -7.16 2.81
N VAL A 670 -12.99 -6.27 2.31
CA VAL A 670 -13.27 -5.37 1.18
C VAL A 670 -13.72 -6.17 -0.05
N ALA A 671 -12.97 -7.19 -0.42
CA ALA A 671 -13.30 -8.05 -1.55
C ALA A 671 -14.67 -8.72 -1.34
N ALA A 672 -14.90 -9.32 -0.17
CA ALA A 672 -16.17 -9.94 0.20
C ALA A 672 -17.36 -8.96 0.20
N CYS A 673 -17.16 -7.70 0.60
CA CYS A 673 -18.17 -6.65 0.50
C CYS A 673 -18.47 -6.25 -0.97
N SER A 674 -17.44 -6.26 -1.83
CA SER A 674 -17.54 -5.81 -3.22
C SER A 674 -18.01 -6.89 -4.21
N ASP A 675 -17.87 -8.17 -3.84
CA ASP A 675 -18.24 -9.30 -4.67
C ASP A 675 -19.76 -9.32 -4.90
N ILE A 676 -20.18 -9.57 -6.15
CA ILE A 676 -21.51 -9.19 -6.67
C ILE A 676 -22.68 -9.81 -5.89
N ILE A 677 -22.44 -10.92 -5.17
CA ILE A 677 -23.40 -11.65 -4.32
C ILE A 677 -24.10 -10.72 -3.30
N PHE A 678 -23.44 -9.66 -2.80
CA PHE A 678 -24.03 -8.74 -1.84
C PHE A 678 -24.63 -7.48 -2.45
N LYS A 679 -24.41 -7.22 -3.74
CA LYS A 679 -24.94 -6.02 -4.43
C LYS A 679 -26.46 -6.04 -4.59
N ASP A 680 -27.03 -7.23 -4.70
CA ASP A 680 -28.46 -7.45 -4.96
C ASP A 680 -29.27 -7.77 -3.68
N GLY A 681 -28.64 -7.76 -2.50
CA GLY A 681 -29.29 -7.78 -1.19
C GLY A 681 -30.06 -9.06 -0.85
N PHE A 682 -29.42 -10.03 -0.19
CA PHE A 682 -30.12 -11.13 0.48
C PHE A 682 -30.54 -10.75 1.91
N ASP A 683 -31.57 -9.91 1.99
CA ASP A 683 -32.46 -9.69 3.15
C ASP A 683 -33.92 -9.50 2.64
#